data_AF-A0A1V9ZYI5-F1
#
_entry.id   AF-A0A1V9ZYI5-F1
#
_cell.length_a   1.000
_cell.length_b   1.000
_cell.length_c   1.000
_cell.angle_alpha   90.00
_cell.angle_beta   90.00
_cell.angle_gamma   90.00
#
_symmetry.space_group_name_H-M   'P 1'
#
loop_
_entity.id
_entity.type
_entity.pdbx_description
1 polymer ?
#
loop_
_entity_poly.entity_id
_entity_poly.type
_entity_poly.pdbx_seq_one_letter_code
_entity_poly.pdbx_strand_id
1 'polypeptide(L)'
;MEKVVYQMIRAVGGHKNIIQLYDSFQDGGNFYFVLEYGKDGDLFKQLRLNQRFTEIDAQRHFHGIASGLSFLHSHNFAHGDLSLENIVLTNGICKLMDFGLAWHQKDGLRSSAVGKFFYMAPEMYLGKKYDAMKADMWSLGILLLIMLTGSPPFGQSNNTVFQVYQRHGIQYLLKRWQVNQYFSLSAMDLLEKLLIEDPSKRLTISQVLQHPYCALKKIYQANPTQDHIKKRICVQKFFHKLFRQKPDCTLKLVAFCNRMDKYIVEANAFVSFMENILICIEKKTGCRVVIKRLKYEKDERKCNSSVWVNENPEFERRVAKHLNQKGGHENIIRLLKDFHQFDHEHLVFEYCAKGSLFDFMSLSSSKHFSPAKTLNYFTQIVNGVLYMHKRGYAHCDLSLETIYITEKDVIKLGDFGLATEIGKLKSNAVGKYFYMAPEMHTNDVYDPALVDVWSLGIILFIMLTGFAPFEQACLSDTQYQLYLSLNFDEFCKSLRVDHLISIQAMDLLEQMLDSTPSHRLRLHQVLLHPYIVRDSPSRPIKGLNFFQKVLSPLRRRPSVECDSDTQRYETERVLAKALYGDVVLARDKRTGRTVAIKRMQIEAATHRLTLDGNVPIAEDVLTEKDVNEALSIEPRHKNIMAMYESFEEDGYLHFVFEYCAQGELFQHPLPVPSTVAALYFRQIVDAIAFMHTRGYAHRDISLENVLMDGNVPKVCDFGLAIGIHARVPQAVGKTFYMAPEMYLKKPYDPVAADVWALGILLVILLTGAPPFSRANDTDKVFAYVKTRGITPVLRAWKLIHLVPAPALDLLERILIADPSRRLSMQQLLEHPFVKDPHSARPRKRVIIRRWLAVLRRRVREFLKNMFPSVPTTTAIASASS
;
A
#
# COMPACT_ATOMS: atom_id res chain seq x y z
N MET A 1 -7.60 -30.83 -10.22
CA MET A 1 -8.89 -30.26 -10.69
C MET A 1 -8.65 -29.26 -11.81
N GLU A 2 -7.81 -28.24 -11.62
CA GLU A 2 -7.48 -27.22 -12.63
C GLU A 2 -7.17 -27.74 -14.04
N LYS A 3 -6.29 -28.74 -14.16
CA LYS A 3 -5.99 -29.38 -15.47
C LYS A 3 -7.25 -29.93 -16.16
N VAL A 4 -8.18 -30.52 -15.41
CA VAL A 4 -9.45 -31.06 -15.93
C VAL A 4 -10.33 -29.94 -16.49
N VAL A 5 -10.40 -28.81 -15.78
CA VAL A 5 -11.17 -27.63 -16.22
C VAL A 5 -10.60 -27.08 -17.53
N TYR A 6 -9.28 -26.87 -17.59
CA TYR A 6 -8.62 -26.40 -18.82
C TYR A 6 -8.76 -27.37 -20.00
N GLN A 7 -8.65 -28.67 -19.75
CA GLN A 7 -8.87 -29.69 -20.78
C GLN A 7 -10.32 -29.67 -21.29
N MET A 8 -11.30 -29.53 -20.39
CA MET A 8 -12.71 -29.36 -20.77
C MET A 8 -12.90 -28.12 -21.63
N ILE A 9 -12.39 -26.95 -21.19
CA ILE A 9 -12.49 -25.69 -21.93
C ILE A 9 -11.91 -25.85 -23.34
N ARG A 10 -10.73 -26.47 -23.46
CA ARG A 10 -10.06 -26.70 -24.75
C ARG A 10 -10.85 -27.66 -25.64
N ALA A 11 -11.42 -28.73 -25.08
CA ALA A 11 -12.17 -29.73 -25.83
C ALA A 11 -13.44 -29.15 -26.50
N VAL A 12 -14.05 -28.14 -25.90
CA VAL A 12 -15.25 -27.47 -26.43
C VAL A 12 -14.93 -26.18 -27.22
N GLY A 13 -13.65 -25.92 -27.53
CA GLY A 13 -13.21 -24.83 -28.40
C GLY A 13 -12.85 -23.50 -27.70
N GLY A 14 -12.81 -23.47 -26.37
CA GLY A 14 -12.47 -22.29 -25.58
C GLY A 14 -13.61 -21.28 -25.41
N HIS A 15 -13.35 -20.20 -24.67
CA HIS A 15 -14.30 -19.10 -24.49
C HIS A 15 -13.57 -17.76 -24.43
N LYS A 16 -14.08 -16.73 -25.11
CA LYS A 16 -13.40 -15.41 -25.23
C LYS A 16 -13.10 -14.73 -23.88
N ASN A 17 -13.92 -15.00 -22.85
CA ASN A 17 -13.78 -14.47 -21.49
C ASN A 17 -13.17 -15.47 -20.50
N ILE A 18 -12.44 -16.48 -20.99
CA ILE A 18 -11.65 -17.39 -20.18
C ILE A 18 -10.23 -17.43 -20.76
N ILE A 19 -9.21 -17.52 -19.91
CA ILE A 19 -7.82 -17.59 -20.33
C ILE A 19 -7.54 -18.90 -21.09
N GLN A 20 -6.86 -18.81 -22.22
CA GLN A 20 -6.54 -20.01 -23.03
C GLN A 20 -5.41 -20.81 -22.38
N LEU A 21 -5.54 -22.14 -22.33
CA LEU A 21 -4.41 -23.04 -22.12
C LEU A 21 -3.77 -23.40 -23.46
N TYR A 22 -2.49 -23.08 -23.65
CA TYR A 22 -1.71 -23.49 -24.81
C TYR A 22 -1.10 -24.88 -24.60
N ASP A 23 -0.48 -25.11 -23.45
CA ASP A 23 0.18 -26.38 -23.14
C ASP A 23 0.22 -26.67 -21.64
N SER A 24 0.44 -27.93 -21.26
CA SER A 24 0.67 -28.33 -19.87
C SER A 24 1.62 -29.52 -19.80
N PHE A 25 2.62 -29.46 -18.94
CA PHE A 25 3.60 -30.52 -18.75
C PHE A 25 3.94 -30.71 -17.27
N GLN A 26 4.64 -31.81 -16.97
CA GLN A 26 5.12 -32.13 -15.64
C GLN A 26 6.64 -32.27 -15.69
N ASP A 27 7.33 -31.60 -14.79
CA ASP A 27 8.79 -31.68 -14.67
C ASP A 27 9.21 -31.49 -13.20
N GLY A 28 10.18 -32.28 -12.74
CA GLY A 28 10.68 -32.22 -11.35
C GLY A 28 9.61 -32.38 -10.25
N GLY A 29 8.51 -33.11 -10.51
CA GLY A 29 7.39 -33.25 -9.57
C GLY A 29 6.38 -32.09 -9.57
N ASN A 30 6.62 -31.03 -10.36
CA ASN A 30 5.74 -29.86 -10.49
C ASN A 30 4.89 -29.95 -11.76
N PHE A 31 3.67 -29.39 -11.70
CA PHE A 31 2.80 -29.22 -12.87
C PHE A 31 2.92 -27.78 -13.40
N TYR A 32 3.15 -27.64 -14.71
CA TYR A 32 3.27 -26.36 -15.39
C TYR A 32 2.12 -26.17 -16.37
N PHE A 33 1.53 -24.97 -16.38
CA PHE A 33 0.51 -24.55 -17.34
C PHE A 33 1.05 -23.39 -18.18
N VAL A 34 1.05 -23.54 -19.49
CA VAL A 34 1.39 -22.49 -20.46
C VAL A 34 0.09 -21.81 -20.86
N LEU A 35 -0.19 -20.63 -20.30
CA LEU A 35 -1.44 -19.89 -20.47
C LEU A 35 -1.29 -18.69 -21.41
N GLU A 36 -2.41 -18.21 -21.96
CA GLU A 36 -2.48 -16.90 -22.59
C GLU A 36 -2.02 -15.81 -21.62
N TYR A 37 -1.18 -14.89 -22.12
CA TYR A 37 -0.67 -13.77 -21.33
C TYR A 37 -1.68 -12.61 -21.33
N GLY A 38 -2.25 -12.33 -20.15
CA GLY A 38 -3.11 -11.18 -19.90
C GLY A 38 -2.32 -9.87 -19.88
N LYS A 39 -1.98 -9.37 -21.08
CA LYS A 39 -1.04 -8.25 -21.27
C LYS A 39 -1.45 -6.92 -20.63
N ASP A 40 -2.73 -6.71 -20.34
CA ASP A 40 -3.23 -5.48 -19.73
C ASP A 40 -3.34 -5.62 -18.19
N GLY A 41 -2.79 -6.70 -17.63
CA GLY A 41 -2.80 -6.98 -16.19
C GLY A 41 -4.14 -7.49 -15.66
N ASP A 42 -4.22 -7.68 -14.35
CA ASP A 42 -5.42 -8.09 -13.63
C ASP A 42 -6.34 -6.90 -13.29
N LEU A 43 -7.63 -7.17 -13.11
CA LEU A 43 -8.62 -6.14 -12.77
C LEU A 43 -8.35 -5.48 -11.42
N PHE A 44 -7.64 -6.14 -10.50
CA PHE A 44 -7.27 -5.55 -9.22
C PHE A 44 -6.23 -4.43 -9.38
N LYS A 45 -5.19 -4.64 -10.21
CA LYS A 45 -4.25 -3.59 -10.62
C LYS A 45 -4.97 -2.44 -11.31
N GLN A 46 -5.87 -2.73 -12.24
CA GLN A 46 -6.64 -1.70 -12.94
C GLN A 46 -7.54 -0.88 -11.99
N LEU A 47 -8.17 -1.54 -11.00
CA LEU A 47 -8.98 -0.84 -10.00
C LEU A 47 -8.13 0.08 -9.11
N ARG A 48 -6.94 -0.35 -8.69
CA ARG A 48 -6.04 0.47 -7.86
C ARG A 48 -5.58 1.74 -8.56
N LEU A 49 -5.30 1.67 -9.87
CA LEU A 49 -4.92 2.83 -10.67
C LEU A 49 -6.06 3.85 -10.79
N ASN A 50 -7.29 3.38 -10.91
CA ASN A 50 -8.48 4.23 -11.11
C ASN A 50 -9.19 4.62 -9.80
N GLN A 51 -8.76 4.08 -8.65
CA GLN A 51 -9.45 4.06 -7.35
C GLN A 51 -10.81 3.33 -7.37
N ARG A 52 -11.64 3.52 -8.40
CA ARG A 52 -12.88 2.77 -8.72
C ARG A 52 -13.13 2.80 -10.23
N PHE A 53 -13.95 1.90 -10.75
CA PHE A 53 -14.40 1.99 -12.14
C PHE A 53 -15.59 2.94 -12.29
N THR A 54 -15.69 3.57 -13.46
CA THR A 54 -16.96 4.18 -13.86
C THR A 54 -18.02 3.07 -13.99
N GLU A 55 -19.30 3.40 -13.79
CA GLU A 55 -20.35 2.38 -13.91
C GLU A 55 -20.40 1.74 -15.30
N ILE A 56 -20.04 2.50 -16.34
CA ILE A 56 -19.97 2.02 -17.72
C ILE A 56 -18.85 0.98 -17.87
N ASP A 57 -17.66 1.25 -17.33
CA ASP A 57 -16.54 0.30 -17.42
C ASP A 57 -16.78 -0.93 -16.54
N ALA A 58 -17.30 -0.72 -15.33
CA ALA A 58 -17.73 -1.80 -14.44
C ALA A 58 -18.76 -2.71 -15.12
N GLN A 59 -19.77 -2.15 -15.81
CA GLN A 59 -20.77 -2.91 -16.54
C GLN A 59 -20.16 -3.74 -17.69
N ARG A 60 -19.23 -3.17 -18.46
CA ARG A 60 -18.54 -3.90 -19.55
C ARG A 60 -17.72 -5.06 -19.01
N HIS A 61 -16.91 -4.83 -17.97
CA HIS A 61 -16.10 -5.87 -17.33
C HIS A 61 -17.00 -6.93 -16.70
N PHE A 62 -18.04 -6.52 -15.97
CA PHE A 62 -19.02 -7.42 -15.35
C PHE A 62 -19.69 -8.33 -16.37
N HIS A 63 -20.11 -7.81 -17.52
CA HIS A 63 -20.70 -8.62 -18.58
C HIS A 63 -19.73 -9.69 -19.10
N GLY A 64 -18.46 -9.37 -19.32
CA GLY A 64 -17.48 -10.36 -19.77
C GLY A 64 -17.20 -11.43 -18.72
N ILE A 65 -17.08 -11.04 -17.45
CA ILE A 65 -16.93 -11.95 -16.31
C ILE A 65 -18.14 -12.89 -16.23
N ALA A 66 -19.35 -12.34 -16.30
CA ALA A 66 -20.59 -13.11 -16.26
C ALA A 66 -20.70 -14.07 -17.46
N SER A 67 -20.24 -13.66 -18.64
CA SER A 67 -20.19 -14.53 -19.83
C SER A 67 -19.24 -15.71 -19.63
N GLY A 68 -18.04 -15.47 -19.08
CA GLY A 68 -17.08 -16.54 -18.77
C GLY A 68 -17.60 -17.50 -17.69
N LEU A 69 -18.21 -16.95 -16.63
CA LEU A 69 -18.78 -17.74 -15.56
C LEU A 69 -19.99 -18.57 -16.04
N SER A 70 -20.81 -18.01 -16.93
CA SER A 70 -21.94 -18.71 -17.54
C SER A 70 -21.49 -19.93 -18.31
N PHE A 71 -20.36 -19.83 -19.01
CA PHE A 71 -19.77 -20.96 -19.72
C PHE A 71 -19.28 -22.04 -18.75
N LEU A 72 -18.65 -21.70 -17.62
CA LEU A 72 -18.24 -22.69 -16.63
C LEU A 72 -19.44 -23.40 -16.00
N HIS A 73 -20.45 -22.63 -15.58
CA HIS A 73 -21.67 -23.16 -14.95
C HIS A 73 -22.48 -24.04 -15.91
N SER A 74 -22.54 -23.72 -17.21
CA SER A 74 -23.22 -24.57 -18.20
C SER A 74 -22.52 -25.92 -18.41
N HIS A 75 -21.25 -26.03 -18.04
CA HIS A 75 -20.48 -27.27 -18.04
C HIS A 75 -20.36 -27.88 -16.63
N ASN A 76 -21.21 -27.46 -15.69
CA ASN A 76 -21.31 -27.98 -14.33
C ASN A 76 -20.05 -27.76 -13.47
N PHE A 77 -19.25 -26.74 -13.77
CA PHE A 77 -18.11 -26.33 -12.96
C PHE A 77 -18.39 -25.00 -12.26
N ALA A 78 -18.16 -24.96 -10.96
CA ALA A 78 -17.97 -23.73 -10.20
C ALA A 78 -16.49 -23.30 -10.25
N HIS A 79 -16.25 -22.00 -10.25
CA HIS A 79 -14.89 -21.43 -10.22
C HIS A 79 -14.27 -21.53 -8.82
N GLY A 80 -15.00 -21.15 -7.77
CA GLY A 80 -14.58 -21.30 -6.38
C GLY A 80 -13.56 -20.28 -5.85
N ASP A 81 -13.06 -19.36 -6.67
CA ASP A 81 -12.19 -18.24 -6.24
C ASP A 81 -12.35 -17.00 -7.14
N LEU A 82 -13.59 -16.62 -7.41
CA LEU A 82 -13.89 -15.48 -8.26
C LEU A 82 -13.52 -14.17 -7.55
N SER A 83 -12.48 -13.50 -8.05
CA SER A 83 -11.86 -12.31 -7.43
C SER A 83 -11.21 -11.42 -8.50
N LEU A 84 -10.89 -10.16 -8.16
CA LEU A 84 -10.35 -9.22 -9.14
C LEU A 84 -8.94 -9.58 -9.62
N GLU A 85 -8.16 -10.27 -8.80
CA GLU A 85 -6.82 -10.73 -9.15
C GLU A 85 -6.84 -11.93 -10.10
N ASN A 86 -7.94 -12.71 -10.10
CA ASN A 86 -8.11 -13.89 -10.95
C ASN A 86 -8.83 -13.55 -12.27
N ILE A 87 -8.87 -12.26 -12.64
CA ILE A 87 -9.47 -11.77 -13.88
C ILE A 87 -8.47 -10.87 -14.57
N VAL A 88 -7.94 -11.33 -15.70
CA VAL A 88 -6.97 -10.60 -16.50
C VAL A 88 -7.62 -9.94 -17.70
N LEU A 89 -6.99 -8.89 -18.20
CA LEU A 89 -7.41 -8.16 -19.39
C LEU A 89 -6.47 -8.44 -20.56
N THR A 90 -7.08 -8.74 -21.71
CA THR A 90 -6.37 -8.86 -22.98
C THR A 90 -7.12 -8.07 -24.04
N ASN A 91 -6.53 -6.99 -24.54
CA ASN A 91 -7.16 -6.06 -25.50
C ASN A 91 -8.50 -5.49 -24.98
N GLY A 92 -8.58 -5.18 -23.69
CA GLY A 92 -9.81 -4.69 -23.05
C GLY A 92 -10.90 -5.76 -22.86
N ILE A 93 -10.62 -7.03 -23.14
CA ILE A 93 -11.51 -8.17 -22.86
C ILE A 93 -11.10 -8.80 -21.54
N CYS A 94 -12.00 -8.85 -20.56
CA CYS A 94 -11.75 -9.55 -19.30
C CYS A 94 -11.88 -11.07 -19.47
N LYS A 95 -10.94 -11.80 -18.85
CA LYS A 95 -10.78 -13.25 -18.95
C LYS A 95 -10.59 -13.86 -17.56
N LEU A 96 -11.41 -14.84 -17.22
CA LEU A 96 -11.27 -15.63 -15.98
C LEU A 96 -10.04 -16.54 -16.06
N MET A 97 -9.33 -16.67 -14.95
CA MET A 97 -8.19 -17.57 -14.79
C MET A 97 -8.15 -18.18 -13.38
N ASP A 98 -7.20 -19.09 -13.15
CA ASP A 98 -6.98 -19.80 -11.89
C ASP A 98 -8.15 -20.72 -11.49
N PHE A 99 -8.07 -21.97 -11.94
CA PHE A 99 -9.08 -23.00 -11.64
C PHE A 99 -8.59 -23.98 -10.56
N GLY A 100 -7.60 -23.58 -9.75
CA GLY A 100 -7.03 -24.39 -8.67
C GLY A 100 -8.09 -24.83 -7.65
N LEU A 101 -9.08 -23.98 -7.41
CA LEU A 101 -10.18 -24.20 -6.46
C LEU A 101 -11.51 -24.56 -7.11
N ALA A 102 -11.54 -24.84 -8.41
CA ALA A 102 -12.76 -25.21 -9.13
C ALA A 102 -13.42 -26.47 -8.54
N TRP A 103 -14.73 -26.60 -8.73
CA TRP A 103 -15.52 -27.70 -8.19
C TRP A 103 -16.55 -28.19 -9.19
N HIS A 104 -16.62 -29.49 -9.42
CA HIS A 104 -17.58 -30.07 -10.36
C HIS A 104 -18.87 -30.49 -9.63
N GLN A 105 -20.03 -30.26 -10.24
CA GLN A 105 -21.33 -30.57 -9.61
C GLN A 105 -21.48 -32.05 -9.24
N LYS A 106 -20.87 -32.97 -10.00
CA LYS A 106 -20.88 -34.42 -9.68
C LYS A 106 -20.14 -34.76 -8.38
N ASP A 107 -19.24 -33.90 -7.91
CA ASP A 107 -18.55 -34.07 -6.63
C ASP A 107 -19.48 -33.71 -5.43
N GLY A 108 -20.72 -33.29 -5.73
CA GLY A 108 -21.76 -32.99 -4.76
C GLY A 108 -21.58 -31.63 -4.11
N LEU A 109 -22.22 -31.46 -2.93
CA LEU A 109 -22.05 -30.24 -2.14
C LEU A 109 -20.66 -30.19 -1.52
N ARG A 110 -20.01 -29.03 -1.61
CA ARG A 110 -18.66 -28.81 -1.11
C ARG A 110 -18.66 -28.61 0.41
N SER A 111 -17.75 -29.27 1.12
CA SER A 111 -17.63 -29.20 2.59
C SER A 111 -16.54 -28.23 3.08
N SER A 112 -15.57 -27.89 2.24
CA SER A 112 -14.47 -26.97 2.58
C SER A 112 -14.79 -25.55 2.15
N ALA A 113 -14.61 -24.59 3.06
CA ALA A 113 -14.63 -23.17 2.74
C ALA A 113 -13.33 -22.82 1.99
N VAL A 114 -13.43 -22.27 0.79
CA VAL A 114 -12.27 -21.92 -0.05
C VAL A 114 -12.47 -20.56 -0.74
N GLY A 115 -11.41 -20.01 -1.30
CA GLY A 115 -11.41 -18.73 -2.00
C GLY A 115 -11.01 -17.56 -1.10
N LYS A 116 -10.86 -16.38 -1.69
CA LYS A 116 -10.46 -15.17 -0.96
C LYS A 116 -11.57 -14.67 -0.06
N PHE A 117 -11.23 -14.48 1.21
CA PHE A 117 -12.15 -14.19 2.31
C PHE A 117 -13.24 -13.13 1.99
N PHE A 118 -12.84 -12.00 1.39
CA PHE A 118 -13.74 -10.88 1.14
C PHE A 118 -14.81 -11.16 0.07
N TYR A 119 -14.60 -12.17 -0.78
CA TYR A 119 -15.49 -12.55 -1.87
C TYR A 119 -16.42 -13.71 -1.52
N MET A 120 -16.09 -14.50 -0.49
CA MET A 120 -16.80 -15.72 -0.14
C MET A 120 -18.23 -15.47 0.34
N ALA A 121 -19.11 -16.40 0.01
CA ALA A 121 -20.51 -16.39 0.38
C ALA A 121 -20.74 -16.78 1.85
N PRO A 122 -21.78 -16.25 2.53
CA PRO A 122 -22.04 -16.51 3.95
C PRO A 122 -22.16 -18.00 4.28
N GLU A 123 -22.77 -18.79 3.41
CA GLU A 123 -22.98 -20.23 3.59
C GLU A 123 -21.69 -21.05 3.63
N MET A 124 -20.60 -20.54 3.06
CA MET A 124 -19.29 -21.21 3.06
C MET A 124 -18.70 -21.28 4.48
N TYR A 125 -19.10 -20.35 5.36
CA TYR A 125 -18.59 -20.22 6.72
C TYR A 125 -19.47 -20.88 7.79
N LEU A 126 -20.66 -21.36 7.42
CA LEU A 126 -21.64 -21.95 8.36
C LEU A 126 -21.35 -23.43 8.69
N GLY A 127 -20.21 -23.97 8.26
CA GLY A 127 -19.78 -25.35 8.55
C GLY A 127 -20.68 -26.44 7.93
N LYS A 128 -21.52 -26.07 6.96
CA LYS A 128 -22.42 -26.96 6.23
C LYS A 128 -21.89 -27.17 4.82
N LYS A 129 -22.27 -28.30 4.20
CA LYS A 129 -22.01 -28.48 2.78
C LYS A 129 -22.81 -27.45 1.98
N TYR A 130 -22.21 -26.84 0.96
CA TYR A 130 -22.82 -25.77 0.16
C TYR A 130 -22.72 -26.03 -1.35
N ASP A 131 -23.54 -25.33 -2.13
CA ASP A 131 -23.50 -25.35 -3.59
C ASP A 131 -22.46 -24.34 -4.09
N ALA A 132 -21.38 -24.83 -4.70
CA ALA A 132 -20.27 -24.01 -5.14
C ALA A 132 -20.65 -23.02 -6.27
N MET A 133 -21.59 -23.38 -7.15
CA MET A 133 -22.04 -22.48 -8.23
C MET A 133 -22.87 -21.33 -7.66
N LYS A 134 -23.67 -21.58 -6.62
CA LYS A 134 -24.40 -20.51 -5.92
C LYS A 134 -23.47 -19.60 -5.11
N ALA A 135 -22.36 -20.13 -4.59
CA ALA A 135 -21.33 -19.34 -3.93
C ALA A 135 -20.57 -18.42 -4.92
N ASP A 136 -20.32 -18.87 -6.15
CA ASP A 136 -19.76 -18.02 -7.22
C ASP A 136 -20.67 -16.81 -7.51
N MET A 137 -22.00 -16.99 -7.47
CA MET A 137 -22.95 -15.89 -7.73
C MET A 137 -22.87 -14.78 -6.67
N TRP A 138 -22.63 -15.13 -5.41
CA TRP A 138 -22.36 -14.14 -4.37
C TRP A 138 -21.03 -13.42 -4.62
N SER A 139 -19.98 -14.18 -4.92
CA SER A 139 -18.64 -13.65 -5.24
C SER A 139 -18.70 -12.67 -6.41
N LEU A 140 -19.52 -12.96 -7.43
CA LEU A 140 -19.79 -12.08 -8.57
C LEU A 140 -20.46 -10.76 -8.15
N GLY A 141 -21.39 -10.80 -7.18
CA GLY A 141 -22.02 -9.62 -6.61
C GLY A 141 -21.04 -8.75 -5.82
N ILE A 142 -20.17 -9.36 -5.01
CA ILE A 142 -19.11 -8.65 -4.28
C ILE A 142 -18.14 -8.01 -5.27
N LEU A 143 -17.79 -8.71 -6.34
CA LEU A 143 -16.89 -8.21 -7.38
C LEU A 143 -17.44 -6.94 -8.05
N LEU A 144 -18.72 -6.94 -8.44
CA LEU A 144 -19.38 -5.74 -8.97
C LEU A 144 -19.37 -4.58 -7.98
N LEU A 145 -19.65 -4.88 -6.72
CA LEU A 145 -19.68 -3.87 -5.67
C LEU A 145 -18.30 -3.22 -5.49
N ILE A 146 -17.23 -4.02 -5.44
CA ILE A 146 -15.84 -3.55 -5.35
C ILE A 146 -15.47 -2.72 -6.59
N MET A 147 -15.86 -3.15 -7.79
CA MET A 147 -15.61 -2.37 -9.01
C MET A 147 -16.23 -0.96 -8.95
N LEU A 148 -17.43 -0.83 -8.36
CA LEU A 148 -18.16 0.43 -8.29
C LEU A 148 -17.73 1.34 -7.13
N THR A 149 -17.28 0.76 -6.01
CA THR A 149 -16.88 1.50 -4.80
C THR A 149 -15.38 1.69 -4.64
N GLY A 150 -14.56 0.86 -5.29
CA GLY A 150 -13.11 0.82 -5.09
C GLY A 150 -12.67 0.08 -3.83
N SER A 151 -13.59 -0.51 -3.07
CA SER A 151 -13.28 -1.12 -1.77
C SER A 151 -14.20 -2.30 -1.44
N PRO A 152 -13.68 -3.35 -0.78
CA PRO A 152 -14.48 -4.48 -0.30
C PRO A 152 -15.59 -4.00 0.64
N PRO A 153 -16.84 -4.45 0.43
CA PRO A 153 -17.98 -3.99 1.21
C PRO A 153 -17.98 -4.57 2.62
N PHE A 154 -17.38 -5.75 2.79
CA PHE A 154 -17.37 -6.49 4.05
C PHE A 154 -15.91 -6.80 4.39
N GLY A 155 -15.53 -6.55 5.65
CA GLY A 155 -14.31 -7.14 6.23
C GLY A 155 -14.58 -8.58 6.67
N GLN A 156 -13.87 -9.07 7.70
CA GLN A 156 -14.20 -10.35 8.37
C GLN A 156 -15.72 -10.55 8.59
N SER A 157 -16.24 -11.78 8.58
CA SER A 157 -17.67 -12.14 8.67
C SER A 157 -18.33 -11.77 10.01
N ASN A 158 -17.53 -11.22 10.93
CA ASN A 158 -17.93 -10.58 12.19
C ASN A 158 -18.01 -9.04 12.11
N ASN A 159 -17.94 -8.45 10.91
CA ASN A 159 -17.94 -7.00 10.72
C ASN A 159 -19.34 -6.41 10.97
N THR A 160 -19.39 -5.34 11.79
CA THR A 160 -20.57 -4.49 12.00
C THR A 160 -21.28 -4.08 10.71
N VAL A 161 -20.52 -3.92 9.62
CA VAL A 161 -21.01 -3.61 8.28
C VAL A 161 -21.81 -4.74 7.65
N PHE A 162 -21.36 -6.00 7.80
CA PHE A 162 -22.12 -7.16 7.32
C PHE A 162 -23.42 -7.26 8.12
N GLN A 163 -23.38 -7.10 9.45
CA GLN A 163 -24.58 -7.09 10.29
C GLN A 163 -25.56 -5.96 9.93
N VAL A 164 -25.07 -4.78 9.53
CA VAL A 164 -25.89 -3.68 9.01
C VAL A 164 -26.53 -4.07 7.68
N TYR A 165 -25.79 -4.71 6.78
CA TYR A 165 -26.33 -5.28 5.54
C TYR A 165 -27.38 -6.38 5.83
N GLN A 166 -27.15 -7.29 6.78
CA GLN A 166 -28.13 -8.33 7.13
C GLN A 166 -29.43 -7.73 7.68
N ARG A 167 -29.34 -6.64 8.44
CA ARG A 167 -30.50 -5.97 9.05
C ARG A 167 -31.26 -5.05 8.11
N HIS A 168 -30.56 -4.39 7.19
CA HIS A 168 -31.12 -3.26 6.44
C HIS A 168 -30.92 -3.36 4.91
N GLY A 169 -30.24 -4.39 4.42
CA GLY A 169 -29.96 -4.60 3.01
C GLY A 169 -28.82 -3.74 2.46
N ILE A 170 -28.41 -4.06 1.23
CA ILE A 170 -27.30 -3.38 0.56
C ILE A 170 -27.63 -1.92 0.22
N GLN A 171 -28.87 -1.61 -0.17
CA GLN A 171 -29.28 -0.22 -0.43
C GLN A 171 -29.10 0.71 0.78
N TYR A 172 -29.50 0.25 1.97
CA TYR A 172 -29.30 1.02 3.20
C TYR A 172 -27.81 1.26 3.47
N LEU A 173 -26.99 0.23 3.24
CA LEU A 173 -25.55 0.32 3.45
C LEU A 173 -24.91 1.34 2.49
N LEU A 174 -25.25 1.29 1.20
CA LEU A 174 -24.77 2.24 0.19
C LEU A 174 -25.21 3.69 0.48
N LYS A 175 -26.44 3.86 0.97
CA LYS A 175 -26.95 5.18 1.40
C LYS A 175 -26.21 5.69 2.64
N ARG A 176 -25.92 4.82 3.61
CA ARG A 176 -25.18 5.17 4.84
C ARG A 176 -23.73 5.56 4.56
N TRP A 177 -23.15 4.98 3.52
CA TRP A 177 -21.83 5.31 2.98
C TRP A 177 -21.82 6.53 2.04
N GLN A 178 -22.99 7.11 1.73
CA GLN A 178 -23.13 8.26 0.81
C GLN A 178 -22.57 7.97 -0.60
N VAL A 179 -22.60 6.71 -1.03
CA VAL A 179 -22.14 6.29 -2.37
C VAL A 179 -23.29 5.94 -3.31
N ASN A 180 -24.53 5.93 -2.82
CA ASN A 180 -25.72 5.56 -3.60
C ASN A 180 -25.90 6.40 -4.88
N GLN A 181 -25.40 7.64 -4.90
CA GLN A 181 -25.43 8.52 -6.09
C GLN A 181 -24.55 8.03 -7.25
N TYR A 182 -23.66 7.05 -7.01
CA TYR A 182 -22.74 6.50 -8.01
C TYR A 182 -23.25 5.23 -8.69
N PHE A 183 -24.47 4.78 -8.37
CA PHE A 183 -25.06 3.55 -8.92
C PHE A 183 -26.35 3.88 -9.64
N SER A 184 -26.54 3.35 -10.85
CA SER A 184 -27.86 3.31 -11.45
C SER A 184 -28.81 2.43 -10.63
N LEU A 185 -30.11 2.69 -10.77
CA LEU A 185 -31.15 1.83 -10.19
C LEU A 185 -30.99 0.36 -10.63
N SER A 186 -30.49 0.14 -11.86
CA SER A 186 -30.29 -1.21 -12.38
C SER A 186 -29.08 -1.92 -11.75
N ALA A 187 -28.01 -1.18 -11.44
CA ALA A 187 -26.87 -1.73 -10.70
C ALA A 187 -27.26 -2.10 -9.27
N MET A 188 -28.02 -1.22 -8.59
CA MET A 188 -28.53 -1.49 -7.24
C MET A 188 -29.42 -2.73 -7.21
N ASP A 189 -30.38 -2.81 -8.14
CA ASP A 189 -31.31 -3.94 -8.28
C ASP A 189 -30.57 -5.26 -8.57
N LEU A 190 -29.49 -5.23 -9.37
CA LEU A 190 -28.67 -6.42 -9.59
C LEU A 190 -27.91 -6.84 -8.33
N LEU A 191 -27.29 -5.89 -7.62
CA LEU A 191 -26.58 -6.16 -6.37
C LEU A 191 -27.50 -6.75 -5.30
N GLU A 192 -28.72 -6.25 -5.19
CA GLU A 192 -29.74 -6.79 -4.28
C GLU A 192 -30.12 -8.23 -4.58
N LYS A 193 -30.13 -8.62 -5.86
CA LYS A 193 -30.50 -9.97 -6.30
C LYS A 193 -29.34 -10.97 -6.28
N LEU A 194 -28.10 -10.50 -6.22
CA LEU A 194 -26.89 -11.32 -6.09
C LEU A 194 -26.45 -11.49 -4.63
N LEU A 195 -26.47 -10.39 -3.86
CA LEU A 195 -26.13 -10.37 -2.45
C LEU A 195 -27.38 -10.67 -1.63
N ILE A 196 -27.89 -11.89 -1.77
CA ILE A 196 -28.94 -12.46 -0.92
C ILE A 196 -28.32 -13.60 -0.10
N GLU A 197 -28.53 -13.62 1.21
CA GLU A 197 -27.95 -14.65 2.09
C GLU A 197 -28.39 -16.06 1.68
N ASP A 198 -29.68 -16.23 1.37
CA ASP A 198 -30.25 -17.48 0.87
C ASP A 198 -29.74 -17.79 -0.55
N PRO A 199 -28.87 -18.80 -0.74
CA PRO A 199 -28.29 -19.10 -2.05
C PRO A 199 -29.33 -19.55 -3.08
N SER A 200 -30.48 -20.09 -2.62
CA SER A 200 -31.54 -20.55 -3.51
C SER A 200 -32.23 -19.39 -4.23
N LYS A 201 -32.30 -18.21 -3.59
CA LYS A 201 -32.95 -16.99 -4.10
C LYS A 201 -32.05 -16.12 -4.98
N ARG A 202 -30.73 -16.34 -4.93
CA ARG A 202 -29.78 -15.62 -5.80
C ARG A 202 -30.09 -15.92 -7.26
N LEU A 203 -29.96 -14.89 -8.10
CA LEU A 203 -30.02 -15.08 -9.54
C LEU A 203 -29.01 -16.13 -9.98
N THR A 204 -29.46 -16.97 -10.91
CA THR A 204 -28.56 -17.81 -11.72
C THR A 204 -27.80 -16.94 -12.71
N ILE A 205 -26.66 -17.42 -13.19
CA ILE A 205 -25.84 -16.69 -14.16
C ILE A 205 -26.60 -16.37 -15.46
N SER A 206 -27.48 -17.27 -15.92
CA SER A 206 -28.36 -17.02 -17.07
C SER A 206 -29.32 -15.86 -16.82
N GLN A 207 -29.88 -15.75 -15.62
CA GLN A 207 -30.74 -14.62 -15.24
C GLN A 207 -29.93 -13.32 -15.07
N VAL A 208 -28.69 -13.38 -14.59
CA VAL A 208 -27.79 -12.21 -14.54
C VAL A 208 -27.51 -11.65 -15.93
N LEU A 209 -27.22 -12.51 -16.91
CA LEU A 209 -26.99 -12.07 -18.29
C LEU A 209 -28.25 -11.46 -18.95
N GLN A 210 -29.44 -11.84 -18.50
CA GLN A 210 -30.72 -11.27 -18.93
C GLN A 210 -31.13 -10.02 -18.14
N HIS A 211 -30.44 -9.72 -17.04
CA HIS A 211 -30.77 -8.59 -16.17
C HIS A 211 -30.64 -7.26 -16.92
N PRO A 212 -31.50 -6.25 -16.67
CA PRO A 212 -31.40 -4.94 -17.33
C PRO A 212 -30.02 -4.30 -17.24
N TYR A 213 -29.29 -4.54 -16.14
CA TYR A 213 -27.91 -4.04 -15.96
C TYR A 213 -26.94 -4.65 -16.98
N CYS A 214 -27.13 -5.89 -17.40
CA CYS A 214 -26.36 -6.53 -18.47
C CYS A 214 -26.96 -6.27 -19.86
N ALA A 215 -28.25 -5.92 -19.92
CA ALA A 215 -29.02 -5.78 -21.16
C ALA A 215 -29.10 -4.34 -21.71
N LEU A 216 -28.56 -3.33 -21.02
CA LEU A 216 -28.62 -1.91 -21.42
C LEU A 216 -27.93 -1.64 -22.78
N LYS A 217 -28.70 -1.84 -23.85
CA LYS A 217 -28.45 -1.35 -25.22
C LYS A 217 -29.20 -0.04 -25.54
N LYS A 218 -29.74 0.67 -24.54
CA LYS A 218 -30.64 1.82 -24.77
C LYS A 218 -30.47 2.97 -23.77
N ILE A 219 -29.33 3.67 -23.77
CA ILE A 219 -29.29 5.12 -23.55
C ILE A 219 -28.14 5.65 -24.41
N TYR A 220 -28.45 6.10 -25.63
CA TYR A 220 -27.79 7.18 -26.41
C TYR A 220 -28.51 7.35 -27.76
N GLN A 221 -29.85 7.38 -27.73
CA GLN A 221 -30.67 8.01 -28.77
C GLN A 221 -31.57 9.05 -28.11
N ALA A 222 -30.95 10.11 -27.60
CA ALA A 222 -31.50 11.45 -27.58
C ALA A 222 -30.36 12.36 -28.04
N ASN A 223 -30.54 12.94 -29.21
CA ASN A 223 -29.66 13.89 -29.89
C ASN A 223 -30.64 14.85 -30.58
N PRO A 224 -30.47 16.19 -30.52
CA PRO A 224 -29.22 16.77 -31.00
C PRO A 224 -28.73 18.03 -30.25
N THR A 225 -27.44 18.03 -29.91
CA THR A 225 -26.51 18.89 -30.67
C THR A 225 -25.62 17.95 -31.48
N GLN A 226 -26.17 17.54 -32.63
CA GLN A 226 -25.49 16.73 -33.64
C GLN A 226 -24.81 17.65 -34.63
N ASP A 227 -23.49 17.68 -34.62
CA ASP A 227 -22.80 17.84 -35.90
C ASP A 227 -21.57 16.95 -36.10
N HIS A 228 -20.96 16.35 -35.07
CA HIS A 228 -19.67 15.66 -35.28
C HIS A 228 -19.70 14.13 -35.25
N ILE A 229 -20.84 13.48 -34.96
CA ILE A 229 -20.89 12.01 -34.80
C ILE A 229 -21.61 11.27 -35.95
N LYS A 230 -22.36 11.97 -36.81
CA LYS A 230 -23.01 11.34 -37.98
C LYS A 230 -22.09 11.07 -39.18
N LYS A 231 -20.85 11.58 -39.20
CA LYS A 231 -19.93 11.35 -40.33
C LYS A 231 -19.09 10.06 -40.29
N ARG A 232 -19.19 9.21 -39.25
CA ARG A 232 -18.29 8.05 -39.14
C ARG A 232 -18.89 6.66 -39.35
N ILE A 233 -20.21 6.50 -39.37
CA ILE A 233 -20.84 5.17 -39.51
C ILE A 233 -21.62 4.99 -40.83
N CYS A 234 -22.03 6.07 -41.51
CA CYS A 234 -22.53 5.98 -42.89
C CYS A 234 -21.38 5.81 -43.91
N VAL A 235 -20.16 6.19 -43.53
CA VAL A 235 -18.95 6.11 -44.35
C VAL A 235 -18.43 4.67 -44.47
N GLN A 236 -18.35 3.89 -43.39
CA GLN A 236 -17.79 2.53 -43.47
C GLN A 236 -18.66 1.52 -44.23
N LYS A 237 -20.00 1.65 -44.20
CA LYS A 237 -20.90 0.80 -44.99
C LYS A 237 -21.08 1.29 -46.44
N PHE A 238 -20.82 2.58 -46.73
CA PHE A 238 -20.75 3.10 -48.09
C PHE A 238 -19.43 2.72 -48.78
N PHE A 239 -18.30 2.73 -48.06
CA PHE A 239 -16.99 2.35 -48.59
C PHE A 239 -16.86 0.86 -48.87
N HIS A 240 -17.41 -0.02 -48.04
CA HIS A 240 -17.39 -1.47 -48.33
C HIS A 240 -18.19 -1.87 -49.57
N LYS A 241 -19.15 -1.04 -50.02
CA LYS A 241 -19.94 -1.29 -51.23
C LYS A 241 -19.30 -0.68 -52.49
N LEU A 242 -18.51 0.40 -52.36
CA LEU A 242 -17.77 1.00 -53.48
C LEU A 242 -16.49 0.24 -53.85
N PHE A 243 -15.81 -0.41 -52.90
CA PHE A 243 -14.52 -1.07 -53.15
C PHE A 243 -14.60 -2.47 -53.76
N ARG A 244 -15.78 -2.91 -54.20
CA ARG A 244 -15.95 -4.18 -54.95
C ARG A 244 -15.97 -4.01 -56.46
N GLN A 245 -15.87 -2.78 -56.98
CA GLN A 245 -15.98 -2.51 -58.42
C GLN A 245 -15.00 -1.42 -58.86
N LYS A 246 -13.72 -1.79 -59.07
CA LYS A 246 -12.80 -1.29 -60.12
C LYS A 246 -11.33 -1.59 -59.74
N PRO A 247 -10.60 -2.43 -60.51
CA PRO A 247 -9.22 -2.83 -60.20
C PRO A 247 -8.08 -1.83 -60.54
N ASP A 248 -8.35 -0.64 -61.10
CA ASP A 248 -7.30 0.13 -61.82
C ASP A 248 -6.89 1.48 -61.19
N CYS A 249 -6.78 1.59 -59.86
CA CYS A 249 -6.23 2.81 -59.23
C CYS A 249 -5.06 2.54 -58.27
N THR A 250 -4.34 1.45 -58.52
CA THR A 250 -2.97 1.25 -58.04
C THR A 250 -2.06 2.20 -58.83
N LEU A 251 -1.48 3.25 -58.21
CA LEU A 251 -0.11 3.78 -58.50
C LEU A 251 0.22 5.21 -58.01
N LYS A 252 -0.64 5.98 -57.32
CA LYS A 252 -0.24 7.35 -56.87
C LYS A 252 -0.51 7.77 -55.42
N LEU A 253 -0.91 6.86 -54.52
CA LEU A 253 -1.23 7.20 -53.11
C LEU A 253 -0.34 6.53 -52.05
N VAL A 254 0.76 5.90 -52.45
CA VAL A 254 1.73 5.23 -51.56
C VAL A 254 2.83 6.19 -51.04
N ALA A 255 2.71 7.52 -51.25
CA ALA A 255 3.78 8.49 -50.97
C ALA A 255 3.39 9.71 -50.11
N PHE A 256 2.39 9.60 -49.23
CA PHE A 256 2.18 10.56 -48.14
C PHE A 256 2.40 9.87 -46.79
N CYS A 257 3.67 9.67 -46.43
CA CYS A 257 4.07 8.97 -45.20
C CYS A 257 3.60 9.74 -43.94
N ASN A 258 2.89 9.05 -43.04
CA ASN A 258 2.60 9.50 -41.68
C ASN A 258 3.95 9.78 -40.99
N ARG A 259 4.23 11.00 -40.49
CA ARG A 259 5.53 11.29 -39.83
C ARG A 259 5.71 10.47 -38.55
N MET A 260 4.60 10.15 -37.89
CA MET A 260 4.53 9.19 -36.79
C MET A 260 4.83 7.73 -37.19
N ASP A 261 4.73 7.33 -38.47
CA ASP A 261 5.08 5.96 -38.89
C ASP A 261 6.56 5.65 -38.70
N LYS A 262 7.41 6.65 -38.42
CA LYS A 262 8.82 6.46 -38.08
C LYS A 262 9.06 5.99 -36.64
N TYR A 263 8.04 6.02 -35.79
CA TYR A 263 8.13 5.70 -34.37
C TYR A 263 7.19 4.55 -34.02
N ILE A 264 7.63 3.65 -33.14
CA ILE A 264 6.83 2.57 -32.57
C ILE A 264 6.55 2.96 -31.12
N VAL A 265 5.29 3.16 -30.75
CA VAL A 265 4.91 3.40 -29.35
C VAL A 265 5.14 2.10 -28.56
N GLU A 266 5.89 2.16 -27.47
CA GLU A 266 6.11 0.98 -26.62
C GLU A 266 4.78 0.54 -25.96
N ALA A 267 4.53 -0.77 -25.86
CA ALA A 267 3.26 -1.31 -25.36
C ALA A 267 2.92 -0.89 -23.92
N ASN A 268 3.95 -0.62 -23.10
CA ASN A 268 3.81 -0.09 -21.73
C ASN A 268 3.47 1.42 -21.71
N ALA A 269 3.64 2.14 -22.82
CA ALA A 269 3.31 3.57 -22.93
C ALA A 269 1.84 3.84 -23.27
N PHE A 270 1.04 2.80 -23.56
CA PHE A 270 -0.42 2.92 -23.66
C PHE A 270 -1.13 2.94 -22.30
N VAL A 271 -0.40 2.64 -21.21
CA VAL A 271 -0.95 2.41 -19.86
C VAL A 271 -0.81 3.64 -18.93
N SER A 272 -0.19 4.74 -19.38
CA SER A 272 -0.18 6.01 -18.64
C SER A 272 -1.19 6.98 -19.24
N PHE A 273 -2.21 7.37 -18.48
CA PHE A 273 -2.99 8.59 -18.76
C PHE A 273 -2.12 9.82 -18.49
N MET A 274 -1.20 10.09 -19.41
CA MET A 274 -0.89 11.44 -19.85
C MET A 274 -1.05 11.39 -21.36
N GLU A 275 -2.19 11.85 -21.88
CA GLU A 275 -2.49 11.83 -23.32
C GLU A 275 -1.43 12.59 -24.16
N ASN A 276 -0.47 13.26 -23.53
CA ASN A 276 0.51 14.11 -24.15
C ASN A 276 1.96 13.59 -24.12
N ILE A 277 2.33 12.48 -23.48
CA ILE A 277 3.74 11.98 -23.48
C ILE A 277 3.78 10.51 -23.90
N LEU A 278 4.62 10.18 -24.89
CA LEU A 278 4.74 8.83 -25.45
C LEU A 278 6.20 8.35 -25.40
N ILE A 279 6.45 7.15 -24.86
CA ILE A 279 7.76 6.48 -25.03
C ILE A 279 7.71 5.69 -26.34
N CYS A 280 8.66 5.96 -27.22
CA CYS A 280 8.69 5.43 -28.57
C CYS A 280 10.07 4.87 -28.92
N ILE A 281 10.11 3.89 -29.83
CA ILE A 281 11.32 3.41 -30.50
C ILE A 281 11.35 3.99 -31.92
N GLU A 282 12.39 4.74 -32.27
CA GLU A 282 12.56 5.23 -33.65
C GLU A 282 12.97 4.07 -34.58
N LYS A 283 12.14 3.76 -35.58
CA LYS A 283 12.29 2.56 -36.44
C LYS A 283 13.62 2.46 -37.17
N LYS A 284 14.23 3.60 -37.53
CA LYS A 284 15.49 3.62 -38.29
C LYS A 284 16.71 3.34 -37.42
N THR A 285 16.70 3.82 -36.19
CA THR A 285 17.86 3.82 -35.30
C THR A 285 17.74 2.79 -34.19
N GLY A 286 16.53 2.28 -33.92
CA GLY A 286 16.23 1.42 -32.77
C GLY A 286 16.30 2.16 -31.43
N CYS A 287 16.57 3.47 -31.44
CA CYS A 287 16.76 4.24 -30.21
C CYS A 287 15.41 4.58 -29.56
N ARG A 288 15.38 4.51 -28.22
CA ARG A 288 14.26 5.01 -27.42
C ARG A 288 14.25 6.54 -27.42
N VAL A 289 13.06 7.12 -27.59
CA VAL A 289 12.80 8.56 -27.58
C VAL A 289 11.50 8.83 -26.81
N VAL A 290 11.36 10.05 -26.30
CA VAL A 290 10.12 10.51 -25.67
C VAL A 290 9.45 11.52 -26.61
N ILE A 291 8.17 11.36 -26.89
CA ILE A 291 7.41 12.30 -27.74
C ILE A 291 6.35 13.01 -26.89
N LYS A 292 6.50 14.32 -26.70
CA LYS A 292 5.49 15.19 -26.09
C LYS A 292 4.56 15.74 -27.17
N ARG A 293 3.25 15.58 -27.02
CA ARG A 293 2.17 16.07 -27.90
C ARG A 293 1.51 17.26 -27.23
N LEU A 294 1.47 18.40 -27.90
CA LEU A 294 0.90 19.65 -27.38
C LEU A 294 -0.26 20.05 -28.29
N LYS A 295 -1.46 20.20 -27.72
CA LYS A 295 -2.69 20.51 -28.46
C LYS A 295 -2.98 22.02 -28.41
N TYR A 296 -3.50 22.59 -29.49
CA TYR A 296 -4.05 23.95 -29.45
C TYR A 296 -5.45 23.91 -28.82
N GLU A 297 -5.63 24.54 -27.66
CA GLU A 297 -6.98 24.76 -27.10
C GLU A 297 -7.71 25.85 -27.90
N LYS A 298 -8.98 25.59 -28.26
CA LYS A 298 -9.80 26.46 -29.12
C LYS A 298 -10.97 27.15 -28.40
N ASP A 299 -11.00 27.19 -27.07
CA ASP A 299 -12.18 27.65 -26.34
C ASP A 299 -11.90 28.82 -25.39
N GLU A 300 -12.31 30.02 -25.80
CA GLU A 300 -12.36 31.26 -25.00
C GLU A 300 -13.44 31.26 -23.89
N ARG A 301 -13.99 30.09 -23.52
CA ARG A 301 -15.17 29.98 -22.63
C ARG A 301 -15.01 28.99 -21.48
N LYS A 302 -13.94 29.11 -20.68
CA LYS A 302 -13.93 28.60 -19.29
C LYS A 302 -13.13 29.52 -18.37
N CYS A 303 -13.70 30.69 -18.10
CA CYS A 303 -13.23 31.61 -17.08
C CYS A 303 -14.12 31.50 -15.84
N ASN A 304 -13.84 30.53 -14.94
CA ASN A 304 -14.30 30.51 -13.53
C ASN A 304 -13.78 29.31 -12.71
N SER A 305 -12.50 28.98 -12.83
CA SER A 305 -11.78 28.18 -11.83
C SER A 305 -10.37 28.76 -11.69
N SER A 306 -9.95 29.08 -10.47
CA SER A 306 -8.78 29.90 -10.15
C SER A 306 -7.42 29.21 -10.33
N VAL A 307 -7.22 28.48 -11.43
CA VAL A 307 -5.90 28.03 -11.92
C VAL A 307 -5.96 28.01 -13.45
N TRP A 308 -5.30 28.97 -14.10
CA TRP A 308 -5.21 29.04 -15.56
C TRP A 308 -3.93 28.36 -16.04
N VAL A 309 -4.10 27.29 -16.83
CA VAL A 309 -3.03 26.60 -17.53
C VAL A 309 -2.68 27.43 -18.77
N ASN A 310 -1.60 28.20 -18.73
CA ASN A 310 -1.11 28.92 -19.90
C ASN A 310 -0.06 28.07 -20.63
N GLU A 311 -0.47 26.92 -21.17
CA GLU A 311 0.39 26.11 -22.04
C GLU A 311 0.23 26.61 -23.48
N ASN A 312 1.06 27.57 -23.89
CA ASN A 312 1.13 27.96 -25.30
C ASN A 312 2.07 26.97 -26.05
N PRO A 313 1.54 26.06 -26.89
CA PRO A 313 2.36 25.02 -27.53
C PRO A 313 3.49 25.58 -28.40
N GLU A 314 3.27 26.74 -29.04
CA GLU A 314 4.30 27.39 -29.84
C GLU A 314 5.40 27.98 -28.96
N PHE A 315 5.03 28.55 -27.81
CA PHE A 315 6.01 29.11 -26.89
C PHE A 315 6.93 28.00 -26.34
N GLU A 316 6.37 26.90 -25.86
CA GLU A 316 7.15 25.75 -25.37
C GLU A 316 8.08 25.20 -26.46
N ARG A 317 7.58 25.03 -27.68
CA ARG A 317 8.39 24.61 -28.83
C ARG A 317 9.52 25.59 -29.13
N ARG A 318 9.27 26.91 -29.10
CA ARG A 318 10.30 27.94 -29.31
C ARG A 318 11.39 27.88 -28.24
N VAL A 319 11.01 27.77 -26.96
CA VAL A 319 11.95 27.63 -25.85
C VAL A 319 12.80 26.37 -26.03
N ALA A 320 12.17 25.20 -26.23
CA ALA A 320 12.88 23.94 -26.41
C ALA A 320 13.88 23.98 -27.58
N LYS A 321 13.51 24.62 -28.70
CA LYS A 321 14.41 24.81 -29.84
C LYS A 321 15.56 25.76 -29.49
N HIS A 322 15.29 26.91 -28.89
CA HIS A 322 16.34 27.89 -28.55
C HIS A 322 17.35 27.31 -27.54
N LEU A 323 16.89 26.59 -26.51
CA LEU A 323 17.77 25.94 -25.55
C LEU A 323 18.65 24.85 -26.19
N ASN A 324 18.21 24.23 -27.29
CA ASN A 324 18.95 23.19 -28.01
C ASN A 324 19.76 23.70 -29.22
N GLN A 325 19.77 25.01 -29.51
CA GLN A 325 20.60 25.58 -30.57
C GLN A 325 22.10 25.43 -30.28
N LYS A 326 22.91 25.34 -31.34
CA LYS A 326 24.38 25.20 -31.27
C LYS A 326 24.86 24.02 -30.40
N GLY A 327 24.11 22.93 -30.37
CA GLY A 327 24.46 21.71 -29.63
C GLY A 327 23.87 21.59 -28.23
N GLY A 328 23.17 22.61 -27.74
CA GLY A 328 22.48 22.56 -26.45
C GLY A 328 23.41 22.65 -25.23
N HIS A 329 22.91 22.19 -24.08
CA HIS A 329 23.68 22.05 -22.83
C HIS A 329 23.58 20.61 -22.34
N GLU A 330 24.60 20.12 -21.63
CA GLU A 330 24.59 18.76 -21.10
C GLU A 330 23.41 18.51 -20.15
N ASN A 331 23.02 19.52 -19.36
CA ASN A 331 21.94 19.44 -18.37
C ASN A 331 20.56 19.92 -18.83
N ILE A 332 20.36 20.15 -20.14
CA ILE A 332 19.03 20.41 -20.72
C ILE A 332 18.60 19.19 -21.53
N ILE A 333 17.33 18.77 -21.41
CA ILE A 333 16.80 17.65 -22.19
C ILE A 333 16.93 17.95 -23.69
N ARG A 334 17.56 17.02 -24.40
CA ARG A 334 17.87 17.22 -25.82
C ARG A 334 16.62 17.09 -26.66
N LEU A 335 16.25 18.16 -27.36
CA LEU A 335 15.25 18.12 -28.42
C LEU A 335 15.90 17.53 -29.68
N LEU A 336 15.48 16.32 -30.04
CA LEU A 336 15.97 15.62 -31.22
C LEU A 336 15.29 16.12 -32.49
N LYS A 337 13.95 16.23 -32.45
CA LYS A 337 13.11 16.63 -33.61
C LYS A 337 11.83 17.31 -33.13
N ASP A 338 11.26 18.17 -33.97
CA ASP A 338 9.92 18.73 -33.79
C ASP A 338 9.12 18.64 -35.09
N PHE A 339 7.81 18.40 -35.00
CA PHE A 339 6.92 18.46 -36.15
C PHE A 339 5.47 18.74 -35.75
N HIS A 340 4.73 19.40 -36.64
CA HIS A 340 3.29 19.59 -36.50
C HIS A 340 2.54 18.45 -37.20
N GLN A 341 1.56 17.85 -36.53
CA GLN A 341 0.69 16.83 -37.11
C GLN A 341 -0.66 16.76 -36.39
N PHE A 342 -1.77 16.64 -37.14
CA PHE A 342 -3.13 16.49 -36.60
C PHE A 342 -3.52 17.52 -35.52
N ASP A 343 -3.22 18.80 -35.70
CA ASP A 343 -3.52 19.90 -34.74
C ASP A 343 -2.75 19.80 -33.41
N HIS A 344 -1.62 19.09 -33.42
CA HIS A 344 -0.71 18.99 -32.28
C HIS A 344 0.74 19.29 -32.71
N GLU A 345 1.46 20.06 -31.88
CA GLU A 345 2.92 20.10 -31.93
C GLU A 345 3.47 18.84 -31.28
N HIS A 346 4.43 18.18 -31.93
CA HIS A 346 5.11 17.01 -31.42
C HIS A 346 6.58 17.33 -31.20
N LEU A 347 7.04 17.24 -29.95
CA LEU A 347 8.42 17.44 -29.55
C LEU A 347 9.03 16.07 -29.21
N VAL A 348 10.07 15.68 -29.94
CA VAL A 348 10.78 14.41 -29.75
C VAL A 348 12.06 14.67 -28.96
N PHE A 349 12.14 14.14 -27.76
CA PHE A 349 13.24 14.28 -26.81
C PHE A 349 14.05 12.98 -26.67
N GLU A 350 15.28 13.12 -26.17
CA GLU A 350 16.08 11.98 -25.69
C GLU A 350 15.37 11.23 -24.54
N TYR A 351 15.57 9.91 -24.48
CA TYR A 351 15.02 9.09 -23.42
C TYR A 351 15.96 9.03 -22.20
N CYS A 352 15.41 9.30 -21.01
CA CYS A 352 16.13 9.24 -19.74
C CYS A 352 15.77 7.96 -18.99
N ALA A 353 16.66 6.96 -19.02
CA ALA A 353 16.37 5.60 -18.57
C ALA A 353 16.06 5.45 -17.07
N LYS A 354 16.59 6.35 -16.22
CA LYS A 354 16.35 6.33 -14.76
C LYS A 354 15.10 7.14 -14.34
N GLY A 355 14.34 7.66 -15.32
CA GLY A 355 13.10 8.38 -15.06
C GLY A 355 13.31 9.79 -14.50
N SER A 356 12.29 10.33 -13.84
CA SER A 356 12.42 11.62 -13.14
C SER A 356 13.20 11.47 -11.84
N LEU A 357 13.75 12.57 -11.33
CA LEU A 357 14.44 12.62 -10.04
C LEU A 357 13.48 12.29 -8.90
N PHE A 358 12.19 12.63 -9.04
CA PHE A 358 11.12 12.21 -8.13
C PHE A 358 10.94 10.70 -8.12
N ASP A 359 10.84 10.06 -9.29
CA ASP A 359 10.71 8.60 -9.37
C ASP A 359 11.95 7.94 -8.76
N PHE A 360 13.13 8.42 -9.14
CA PHE A 360 14.40 7.89 -8.67
C PHE A 360 14.59 8.03 -7.15
N MET A 361 14.13 9.13 -6.56
CA MET A 361 14.18 9.38 -5.11
C MET A 361 13.06 8.65 -4.36
N SER A 362 11.88 8.52 -4.97
CA SER A 362 10.74 7.75 -4.43
C SER A 362 11.04 6.25 -4.36
N LEU A 363 11.91 5.78 -5.26
CA LEU A 363 12.45 4.42 -5.28
C LEU A 363 13.64 4.22 -4.32
N SER A 364 14.17 5.30 -3.72
CA SER A 364 15.29 5.25 -2.79
C SER A 364 14.83 5.08 -1.35
N SER A 365 15.42 4.12 -0.65
CA SER A 365 15.04 3.74 0.72
C SER A 365 15.27 4.83 1.77
N SER A 366 16.25 5.72 1.58
CA SER A 366 16.49 6.90 2.44
C SER A 366 15.56 8.07 2.14
N LYS A 367 14.90 8.08 0.97
CA LYS A 367 14.14 9.21 0.41
C LYS A 367 14.92 10.52 0.25
N HIS A 368 16.18 10.58 0.67
CA HIS A 368 17.16 11.64 0.43
C HIS A 368 18.43 11.04 -0.17
N PHE A 369 19.26 11.86 -0.82
CA PHE A 369 20.55 11.42 -1.36
C PHE A 369 21.67 11.57 -0.32
N SER A 370 22.78 10.86 -0.55
CA SER A 370 24.00 11.10 0.22
C SER A 370 24.55 12.49 -0.11
N PRO A 371 25.25 13.17 0.84
CA PRO A 371 25.75 14.54 0.61
C PRO A 371 26.57 14.70 -0.68
N ALA A 372 27.39 13.70 -1.02
CA ALA A 372 28.18 13.72 -2.25
C ALA A 372 27.32 13.62 -3.52
N LYS A 373 26.28 12.77 -3.50
CA LYS A 373 25.35 12.61 -4.63
C LYS A 373 24.43 13.82 -4.76
N THR A 374 23.95 14.37 -3.63
CA THR A 374 23.19 15.61 -3.60
C THR A 374 23.96 16.75 -4.23
N LEU A 375 25.21 16.97 -3.79
CA LEU A 375 26.06 18.03 -4.34
C LEU A 375 26.27 17.87 -5.85
N ASN A 376 26.57 16.66 -6.32
CA ASN A 376 26.77 16.38 -7.73
C ASN A 376 25.52 16.70 -8.57
N TYR A 377 24.37 16.14 -8.18
CA TYR A 377 23.11 16.36 -8.91
C TYR A 377 22.65 17.81 -8.84
N PHE A 378 22.72 18.43 -7.66
CA PHE A 378 22.32 19.82 -7.47
C PHE A 378 23.18 20.78 -8.30
N THR A 379 24.49 20.55 -8.37
CA THR A 379 25.39 21.34 -9.23
C THR A 379 24.98 21.25 -10.71
N GLN A 380 24.64 20.04 -11.19
CA GLN A 380 24.16 19.84 -12.56
C GLN A 380 22.80 20.53 -12.82
N ILE A 381 21.87 20.48 -11.86
CA ILE A 381 20.59 21.18 -11.93
C ILE A 381 20.82 22.69 -12.06
N VAL A 382 21.62 23.27 -11.18
CA VAL A 382 21.94 24.71 -11.17
C VAL A 382 22.62 25.14 -12.49
N ASN A 383 23.54 24.33 -13.03
CA ASN A 383 24.17 24.60 -14.33
C ASN A 383 23.14 24.63 -15.47
N GLY A 384 22.17 23.71 -15.48
CA GLY A 384 21.08 23.69 -16.45
C GLY A 384 20.20 24.94 -16.35
N VAL A 385 19.79 25.33 -15.14
CA VAL A 385 18.96 26.53 -14.93
C VAL A 385 19.73 27.79 -15.31
N LEU A 386 21.04 27.89 -15.00
CA LEU A 386 21.86 29.04 -15.38
C LEU A 386 21.93 29.19 -16.90
N TYR A 387 22.11 28.08 -17.62
CA TYR A 387 22.14 28.09 -19.07
C TYR A 387 20.81 28.56 -19.66
N MET A 388 19.68 28.16 -19.07
CA MET A 388 18.34 28.63 -19.44
C MET A 388 18.16 30.13 -19.18
N HIS A 389 18.58 30.61 -18.01
CA HIS A 389 18.55 32.03 -17.63
C HIS A 389 19.42 32.89 -18.54
N LYS A 390 20.62 32.43 -18.90
CA LYS A 390 21.51 33.11 -19.87
C LYS A 390 20.90 33.22 -21.28
N ARG A 391 19.93 32.37 -21.62
CA ARG A 391 19.14 32.45 -22.86
C ARG A 391 17.87 33.27 -22.73
N GLY A 392 17.68 33.93 -21.58
CA GLY A 392 16.57 34.84 -21.34
C GLY A 392 15.27 34.15 -20.92
N TYR A 393 15.32 32.89 -20.45
CA TYR A 393 14.13 32.20 -19.95
C TYR A 393 14.28 31.76 -18.50
N ALA A 394 13.18 31.83 -17.75
CA ALA A 394 13.00 31.20 -16.45
C ALA A 394 12.05 30.00 -16.60
N HIS A 395 12.23 28.97 -15.78
CA HIS A 395 11.52 27.70 -15.88
C HIS A 395 10.11 27.77 -15.26
N CYS A 396 9.97 28.40 -14.08
CA CYS A 396 8.74 28.59 -13.31
C CYS A 396 7.99 27.32 -12.83
N ASP A 397 8.42 26.13 -13.22
CA ASP A 397 7.89 24.84 -12.71
C ASP A 397 9.01 23.86 -12.31
N LEU A 398 10.10 24.36 -11.72
CA LEU A 398 11.18 23.50 -11.26
C LEU A 398 10.68 22.57 -10.15
N SER A 399 10.68 21.27 -10.44
CA SER A 399 10.26 20.22 -9.52
C SER A 399 11.05 18.93 -9.77
N LEU A 400 11.09 18.03 -8.79
CA LEU A 400 11.77 16.74 -8.93
C LEU A 400 11.22 15.89 -10.10
N GLU A 401 9.98 16.12 -10.50
CA GLU A 401 9.31 15.42 -11.60
C GLU A 401 9.67 15.98 -12.99
N THR A 402 10.11 17.24 -13.06
CA THR A 402 10.57 17.91 -14.30
C THR A 402 12.07 17.72 -14.56
N ILE A 403 12.78 17.10 -13.60
CA ILE A 403 14.21 16.83 -13.67
C ILE A 403 14.39 15.34 -13.93
N TYR A 404 15.14 14.96 -14.96
CA TYR A 404 15.32 13.56 -15.38
C TYR A 404 16.75 13.09 -15.23
N ILE A 405 16.92 11.77 -15.09
CA ILE A 405 18.23 11.13 -14.94
C ILE A 405 18.48 10.15 -16.09
N THR A 406 19.61 10.32 -16.75
CA THR A 406 20.08 9.38 -17.77
C THR A 406 20.68 8.13 -17.12
N GLU A 407 20.88 7.05 -17.90
CA GLU A 407 21.53 5.82 -17.41
C GLU A 407 22.92 6.11 -16.78
N LYS A 408 23.63 7.10 -17.32
CA LYS A 408 24.97 7.54 -16.89
C LYS A 408 24.97 8.53 -15.71
N ASP A 409 23.86 8.65 -14.98
CA ASP A 409 23.70 9.58 -13.84
C ASP A 409 23.92 11.07 -14.20
N VAL A 410 23.64 11.45 -15.45
CA VAL A 410 23.59 12.86 -15.89
C VAL A 410 22.18 13.40 -15.74
N ILE A 411 22.05 14.59 -15.13
CA ILE A 411 20.78 15.29 -14.93
C ILE A 411 20.35 16.04 -16.21
N LYS A 412 19.05 16.01 -16.51
CA LYS A 412 18.41 16.68 -17.65
C LYS A 412 17.17 17.45 -17.19
N LEU A 413 17.17 18.79 -17.33
CA LEU A 413 15.97 19.61 -17.12
C LEU A 413 15.02 19.47 -18.31
N GLY A 414 13.74 19.20 -18.06
CA GLY A 414 12.70 19.12 -19.08
C GLY A 414 11.39 19.76 -18.64
N ASP A 415 10.39 19.67 -19.53
CA ASP A 415 9.07 20.29 -19.38
C ASP A 415 9.07 21.83 -19.32
N PHE A 416 9.02 22.47 -20.50
CA PHE A 416 9.10 23.93 -20.61
C PHE A 416 7.72 24.60 -20.80
N GLY A 417 6.63 23.89 -20.45
CA GLY A 417 5.25 24.35 -20.71
C GLY A 417 4.87 25.64 -19.96
N LEU A 418 5.47 25.86 -18.78
CA LEU A 418 5.24 27.04 -17.93
C LEU A 418 6.37 28.08 -17.95
N ALA A 419 7.41 27.83 -18.77
CA ALA A 419 8.55 28.72 -18.90
C ALA A 419 8.12 30.12 -19.36
N THR A 420 8.93 31.12 -19.04
CA THR A 420 8.65 32.51 -19.42
C THR A 420 9.94 33.27 -19.69
N GLU A 421 9.84 34.41 -20.35
CA GLU A 421 11.00 35.28 -20.61
C GLU A 421 11.39 36.05 -19.34
N ILE A 422 12.70 36.05 -19.03
CA ILE A 422 13.26 36.87 -17.95
C ILE A 422 13.14 38.35 -18.32
N GLY A 423 12.79 39.18 -17.33
CA GLY A 423 12.51 40.60 -17.53
C GLY A 423 11.03 40.91 -17.81
N LYS A 424 10.19 39.89 -18.02
CA LYS A 424 8.73 40.02 -17.98
C LYS A 424 8.21 39.64 -16.60
N LEU A 425 7.85 40.67 -15.86
CA LEU A 425 7.13 40.59 -14.60
C LEU A 425 5.81 39.79 -14.78
N LYS A 426 5.56 38.79 -13.93
CA LYS A 426 4.44 37.81 -14.06
C LYS A 426 3.48 37.92 -12.88
N SER A 427 2.17 37.98 -13.13
CA SER A 427 1.13 38.21 -12.10
C SER A 427 0.32 36.97 -11.71
N ASN A 428 0.46 35.87 -12.46
CA ASN A 428 -0.34 34.66 -12.25
C ASN A 428 0.52 33.58 -11.59
N ALA A 429 0.02 33.03 -10.48
CA ALA A 429 0.62 31.88 -9.82
C ALA A 429 0.62 30.66 -10.77
N VAL A 430 1.78 30.05 -10.99
CA VAL A 430 1.92 28.83 -11.81
C VAL A 430 2.88 27.85 -11.15
N GLY A 431 2.81 26.58 -11.53
CA GLY A 431 3.69 25.52 -11.01
C GLY A 431 3.06 24.75 -9.85
N LYS A 432 3.81 23.79 -9.32
CA LYS A 432 3.33 22.91 -8.24
C LYS A 432 3.40 23.60 -6.88
N TYR A 433 2.26 23.64 -6.18
CA TYR A 433 2.03 24.37 -4.92
C TYR A 433 3.15 24.30 -3.87
N PHE A 434 3.83 23.17 -3.72
CA PHE A 434 4.85 22.98 -2.69
C PHE A 434 6.26 23.47 -3.07
N TYR A 435 6.52 23.75 -4.35
CA TYR A 435 7.78 24.37 -4.81
C TYR A 435 7.64 25.87 -5.11
N MET A 436 6.42 26.42 -5.02
CA MET A 436 6.13 27.81 -5.34
C MET A 436 6.70 28.76 -4.29
N ALA A 437 7.17 29.91 -4.75
CA ALA A 437 7.69 30.97 -3.90
C ALA A 437 6.55 31.77 -3.23
N PRO A 438 6.77 32.38 -2.07
CA PRO A 438 5.74 33.10 -1.33
C PRO A 438 5.06 34.21 -2.14
N GLU A 439 5.85 34.95 -2.92
CA GLU A 439 5.39 36.05 -3.78
C GLU A 439 4.44 35.60 -4.90
N MET A 440 4.40 34.30 -5.22
CA MET A 440 3.48 33.76 -6.21
C MET A 440 2.06 33.59 -5.64
N HIS A 441 1.90 33.58 -4.32
CA HIS A 441 0.61 33.39 -3.64
C HIS A 441 -0.11 34.71 -3.32
N THR A 442 0.58 35.84 -3.38
CA THR A 442 0.01 37.16 -3.04
C THR A 442 -0.70 37.83 -4.20
N ASN A 443 -0.76 37.19 -5.38
CA ASN A 443 -1.26 37.75 -6.66
C ASN A 443 -0.52 39.01 -7.14
N ASP A 444 0.66 39.29 -6.58
CA ASP A 444 1.53 40.37 -7.01
C ASP A 444 2.38 39.95 -8.21
N VAL A 445 2.99 40.95 -8.84
CA VAL A 445 3.87 40.71 -9.97
C VAL A 445 5.26 40.30 -9.47
N TYR A 446 5.76 39.14 -9.91
CA TYR A 446 7.01 38.55 -9.43
C TYR A 446 8.08 38.42 -10.53
N ASP A 447 9.35 38.33 -10.11
CA ASP A 447 10.50 38.06 -10.98
C ASP A 447 10.63 36.54 -11.24
N PRO A 448 10.43 36.07 -12.48
CA PRO A 448 10.52 34.65 -12.83
C PRO A 448 11.86 33.99 -12.48
N ALA A 449 12.96 34.74 -12.51
CA ALA A 449 14.29 34.19 -12.22
C ALA A 449 14.50 33.94 -10.72
N LEU A 450 13.88 34.75 -9.85
CA LEU A 450 13.99 34.61 -8.39
C LEU A 450 13.08 33.51 -7.84
N VAL A 451 11.92 33.26 -8.48
CA VAL A 451 11.08 32.12 -8.10
C VAL A 451 11.75 30.79 -8.44
N ASP A 452 12.52 30.71 -9.55
CA ASP A 452 13.32 29.52 -9.86
C ASP A 452 14.36 29.22 -8.75
N VAL A 453 14.99 30.26 -8.18
CA VAL A 453 15.95 30.10 -7.07
C VAL A 453 15.27 29.53 -5.82
N TRP A 454 14.06 29.99 -5.50
CA TRP A 454 13.29 29.43 -4.40
C TRP A 454 12.99 27.93 -4.62
N SER A 455 12.48 27.58 -5.80
CA SER A 455 12.18 26.18 -6.14
C SER A 455 13.44 25.30 -6.07
N LEU A 456 14.61 25.82 -6.47
CA LEU A 456 15.90 25.15 -6.29
C LEU A 456 16.25 24.93 -4.81
N GLY A 457 15.94 25.89 -3.93
CA GLY A 457 16.12 25.76 -2.49
C GLY A 457 15.26 24.63 -1.90
N ILE A 458 13.99 24.55 -2.31
CA ILE A 458 13.09 23.46 -1.93
C ILE A 458 13.60 22.11 -2.44
N ILE A 459 14.06 22.04 -3.69
CA ILE A 459 14.66 20.83 -4.27
C ILE A 459 15.90 20.39 -3.49
N LEU A 460 16.83 21.31 -3.16
CA LEU A 460 18.02 21.00 -2.37
C LEU A 460 17.65 20.49 -0.98
N PHE A 461 16.68 21.13 -0.32
CA PHE A 461 16.19 20.70 0.99
C PHE A 461 15.66 19.26 0.91
N ILE A 462 14.78 18.97 -0.05
CA ILE A 462 14.21 17.62 -0.22
C ILE A 462 15.31 16.61 -0.55
N MET A 463 16.29 16.95 -1.39
CA MET A 463 17.41 16.05 -1.70
C MET A 463 18.29 15.72 -0.49
N LEU A 464 18.33 16.59 0.53
CA LEU A 464 19.09 16.38 1.76
C LEU A 464 18.29 15.68 2.86
N THR A 465 16.98 15.94 2.95
CA THR A 465 16.15 15.53 4.10
C THR A 465 15.10 14.47 3.75
N GLY A 466 14.71 14.40 2.47
CA GLY A 466 13.74 13.47 1.92
C GLY A 466 12.29 13.89 2.06
N PHE A 467 12.04 15.12 2.50
CA PHE A 467 10.72 15.71 2.57
C PHE A 467 10.78 17.23 2.41
N ALA A 468 9.66 17.85 2.02
CA ALA A 468 9.58 19.30 1.84
C ALA A 468 9.57 20.04 3.19
N PRO A 469 10.13 21.27 3.29
CA PRO A 469 10.17 22.02 4.54
C PRO A 469 8.78 22.45 5.04
N PHE A 470 7.81 22.63 4.13
CA PHE A 470 6.41 22.97 4.36
C PHE A 470 5.55 22.54 3.16
N GLU A 471 4.23 22.52 3.28
CA GLU A 471 3.30 22.12 2.20
C GLU A 471 3.09 23.27 1.19
N GLN A 472 3.03 24.51 1.67
CA GLN A 472 2.91 25.73 0.85
C GLN A 472 3.61 26.92 1.51
N ALA A 473 4.23 27.77 0.71
CA ALA A 473 4.91 28.97 1.18
C ALA A 473 3.94 30.15 1.43
N CYS A 474 2.88 29.91 2.21
CA CYS A 474 1.83 30.89 2.46
C CYS A 474 1.39 30.91 3.93
N LEU A 475 0.84 32.03 4.39
CA LEU A 475 0.50 32.22 5.80
C LEU A 475 -0.59 31.26 6.33
N SER A 476 -1.29 30.50 5.48
CA SER A 476 -2.19 29.45 5.97
C SER A 476 -1.47 28.16 6.39
N ASP A 477 -0.22 27.97 5.97
CA ASP A 477 0.59 26.81 6.34
C ASP A 477 1.29 27.05 7.68
N THR A 478 1.04 26.16 8.64
CA THR A 478 1.57 26.28 10.01
C THR A 478 3.07 26.03 10.10
N GLN A 479 3.64 25.20 9.23
CA GLN A 479 5.10 25.02 9.14
C GLN A 479 5.77 26.21 8.47
N TYR A 480 5.13 26.83 7.47
CA TYR A 480 5.65 28.06 6.88
C TYR A 480 5.59 29.25 7.85
N GLN A 481 4.54 29.36 8.66
CA GLN A 481 4.49 30.31 9.78
C GLN A 481 5.65 30.07 10.76
N LEU A 482 5.94 28.80 11.08
CA LEU A 482 7.05 28.44 11.96
C LEU A 482 8.39 28.85 11.33
N TYR A 483 8.58 28.59 10.04
CA TYR A 483 9.74 29.01 9.25
C TYR A 483 9.95 30.53 9.30
N LEU A 484 8.89 31.34 9.19
CA LEU A 484 9.00 32.80 9.31
C LEU A 484 9.28 33.29 10.74
N SER A 485 8.94 32.48 11.75
CA SER A 485 9.07 32.85 13.17
C SER A 485 10.41 32.47 13.80
N LEU A 486 11.18 31.60 13.14
CA LEU A 486 12.45 31.06 13.63
C LEU A 486 13.59 31.47 12.69
N ASN A 487 14.83 31.49 13.19
CA ASN A 487 15.97 31.45 12.28
C ASN A 487 16.06 30.07 11.59
N PHE A 488 16.77 29.99 10.46
CA PHE A 488 16.73 28.79 9.62
C PHE A 488 17.29 27.53 10.31
N ASP A 489 18.35 27.68 11.10
CA ASP A 489 18.93 26.60 11.91
C ASP A 489 17.94 26.07 12.97
N GLU A 490 17.26 26.97 13.69
CA GLU A 490 16.20 26.60 14.63
C GLU A 490 15.02 25.93 13.95
N PHE A 491 14.65 26.40 12.75
CA PHE A 491 13.64 25.76 11.93
C PHE A 491 14.05 24.33 11.54
N CYS A 492 15.27 24.11 11.05
CA CYS A 492 15.77 22.77 10.74
C CYS A 492 15.86 21.85 11.97
N LYS A 493 16.24 22.39 13.14
CA LYS A 493 16.21 21.66 14.42
C LYS A 493 14.79 21.29 14.84
N SER A 494 13.82 22.17 14.60
CA SER A 494 12.40 21.89 14.88
C SER A 494 11.87 20.71 14.05
N LEU A 495 12.36 20.58 12.81
CA LEU A 495 12.09 19.47 11.90
C LEU A 495 12.98 18.24 12.17
N ARG A 496 13.99 18.35 13.05
CA ARG A 496 15.01 17.35 13.35
C ARG A 496 15.80 16.89 12.13
N VAL A 497 16.17 17.81 11.25
CA VAL A 497 16.97 17.53 10.03
C VAL A 497 18.30 18.28 9.99
N ASP A 498 18.59 19.08 11.02
CA ASP A 498 19.85 19.80 11.21
C ASP A 498 21.08 18.88 11.07
N HIS A 499 20.99 17.64 11.56
CA HIS A 499 22.06 16.65 11.43
C HIS A 499 22.27 16.09 10.02
N LEU A 500 21.29 16.25 9.11
CA LEU A 500 21.38 15.81 7.70
C LEU A 500 21.96 16.89 6.80
N ILE A 501 21.93 18.15 7.24
CA ILE A 501 22.30 19.31 6.43
C ILE A 501 23.61 19.88 6.96
N SER A 502 24.66 19.84 6.15
CA SER A 502 25.95 20.45 6.51
C SER A 502 25.80 21.97 6.73
N ILE A 503 26.68 22.57 7.54
CA ILE A 503 26.66 24.02 7.81
C ILE A 503 26.68 24.85 6.51
N GLN A 504 27.49 24.46 5.53
CA GLN A 504 27.56 25.13 4.23
C GLN A 504 26.27 24.97 3.41
N ALA A 505 25.60 23.82 3.53
CA ALA A 505 24.30 23.60 2.89
C ALA A 505 23.18 24.38 3.58
N MET A 506 23.25 24.51 4.91
CA MET A 506 22.32 25.30 5.72
C MET A 506 22.37 26.77 5.32
N ASP A 507 23.58 27.33 5.23
CA ASP A 507 23.84 28.71 4.79
C ASP A 507 23.32 28.96 3.36
N LEU A 508 23.57 28.03 2.43
CA LEU A 508 23.05 28.14 1.07
C LEU A 508 21.51 28.10 1.04
N LEU A 509 20.90 27.18 1.78
CA LEU A 509 19.45 27.03 1.85
C LEU A 509 18.79 28.26 2.47
N GLU A 510 19.37 28.84 3.53
CA GLU A 510 18.88 30.05 4.18
C GLU A 510 18.84 31.23 3.19
N GLN A 511 19.90 31.43 2.41
CA GLN A 511 19.98 32.51 1.43
C GLN A 511 19.14 32.26 0.16
N MET A 512 18.87 31.00 -0.20
CA MET A 512 18.00 30.64 -1.34
C MET A 512 16.52 30.65 -0.99
N LEU A 513 16.17 30.36 0.25
CA LEU A 513 14.79 30.32 0.74
C LEU A 513 14.38 31.63 1.42
N ASP A 514 15.06 32.76 1.21
CA ASP A 514 14.63 34.03 1.77
C ASP A 514 13.23 34.42 1.24
N SER A 515 12.30 34.64 2.17
CA SER A 515 10.92 35.04 1.90
C SER A 515 10.79 36.40 1.21
N THR A 516 11.83 37.25 1.29
CA THR A 516 11.93 38.52 0.59
C THR A 516 12.72 38.33 -0.71
N PRO A 517 12.09 38.44 -1.91
CA PRO A 517 12.75 38.10 -3.17
C PRO A 517 14.03 38.89 -3.44
N SER A 518 14.10 40.16 -3.03
CA SER A 518 15.28 41.02 -3.24
C SER A 518 16.50 40.64 -2.40
N HIS A 519 16.31 39.89 -1.30
CA HIS A 519 17.41 39.39 -0.46
C HIS A 519 17.92 38.03 -0.91
N ARG A 520 17.07 37.27 -1.64
CA ARG A 520 17.38 35.94 -2.15
C ARG A 520 18.59 35.96 -3.09
N LEU A 521 19.45 34.96 -3.00
CA LEU A 521 20.59 34.82 -3.91
C LEU A 521 20.15 34.84 -5.37
N ARG A 522 20.97 35.46 -6.21
CA ARG A 522 20.86 35.25 -7.66
C ARG A 522 21.59 33.97 -8.05
N LEU A 523 21.13 33.34 -9.13
CA LEU A 523 21.63 32.02 -9.54
C LEU A 523 23.15 31.97 -9.81
N HIS A 524 23.76 33.06 -10.29
CA HIS A 524 25.21 33.12 -10.45
C HIS A 524 25.96 33.15 -9.11
N GLN A 525 25.34 33.66 -8.03
CA GLN A 525 25.90 33.67 -6.69
C GLN A 525 25.78 32.29 -6.02
N VAL A 526 24.70 31.54 -6.30
CA VAL A 526 24.55 30.13 -5.88
C VAL A 526 25.75 29.29 -6.35
N LEU A 527 26.21 29.46 -7.60
CA LEU A 527 27.37 28.76 -8.13
C LEU A 527 28.72 29.18 -7.54
N LEU A 528 28.79 30.35 -6.90
CA LEU A 528 29.98 30.82 -6.21
C LEU A 528 29.97 30.45 -4.72
N HIS A 529 28.87 29.86 -4.24
CA HIS A 529 28.71 29.56 -2.82
C HIS A 529 29.71 28.47 -2.38
N PRO A 530 30.29 28.56 -1.16
CA PRO A 530 31.26 27.57 -0.65
C PRO A 530 30.74 26.12 -0.60
N TYR A 531 29.42 25.91 -0.54
CA TYR A 531 28.82 24.58 -0.65
C TYR A 531 29.05 23.94 -2.04
N ILE A 532 29.06 24.76 -3.10
CA ILE A 532 29.25 24.35 -4.50
C ILE A 532 30.73 24.37 -4.89
N VAL A 533 31.44 25.46 -4.57
CA VAL A 533 32.86 25.68 -4.90
C VAL A 533 33.71 25.25 -3.71
N ARG A 534 34.18 24.00 -3.67
CA ARG A 534 35.06 23.56 -2.57
C ARG A 534 36.42 24.27 -2.64
N ASP A 535 36.70 25.14 -1.66
CA ASP A 535 38.06 25.52 -1.26
C ASP A 535 38.19 25.63 0.28
N SER A 536 39.12 24.85 0.86
CA SER A 536 39.78 24.98 2.18
C SER A 536 39.14 24.38 3.48
N PRO A 537 39.99 24.03 4.49
CA PRO A 537 39.97 22.73 5.18
C PRO A 537 39.13 22.63 6.46
N SER A 538 38.74 21.40 6.78
CA SER A 538 38.05 20.94 7.97
C SER A 538 38.71 21.39 9.29
N ARG A 539 37.96 22.09 10.14
CA ARG A 539 38.24 22.20 11.59
C ARG A 539 37.36 21.21 12.36
N PRO A 540 37.93 20.43 13.29
CA PRO A 540 37.16 19.47 14.09
C PRO A 540 36.42 20.19 15.23
N ILE A 541 35.13 19.86 15.40
CA ILE A 541 34.37 20.25 16.60
C ILE A 541 34.81 19.34 17.74
N LYS A 542 35.39 19.94 18.78
CA LYS A 542 35.77 19.30 20.04
C LYS A 542 34.51 18.92 20.82
N GLY A 543 34.42 17.65 21.23
CA GLY A 543 33.55 17.24 22.33
C GLY A 543 32.85 15.90 22.13
N LEU A 544 33.59 14.79 22.13
CA LEU A 544 33.03 13.47 22.50
C LEU A 544 34.15 12.47 22.88
N ASN A 545 35.02 12.85 23.83
CA ASN A 545 36.02 11.94 24.41
C ASN A 545 35.42 11.07 25.52
N PHE A 546 34.54 10.12 25.16
CA PHE A 546 34.10 9.07 26.10
C PHE A 546 34.05 7.65 25.53
N PHE A 547 34.03 7.46 24.20
CA PHE A 547 33.92 6.10 23.59
C PHE A 547 35.20 5.54 22.94
N GLN A 548 36.34 6.25 22.99
CA GLN A 548 37.60 5.79 22.40
C GLN A 548 38.50 4.92 23.32
N LYS A 549 37.96 4.34 24.41
CA LYS A 549 38.74 3.50 25.33
C LYS A 549 38.30 2.04 25.49
N VAL A 550 37.39 1.53 24.65
CA VAL A 550 36.93 0.13 24.76
C VAL A 550 37.29 -0.76 23.55
N LEU A 551 37.85 -0.23 22.47
CA LEU A 551 38.23 -1.07 21.32
C LEU A 551 39.69 -0.82 20.90
N SER A 552 40.58 -1.66 21.42
CA SER A 552 41.88 -1.98 20.82
C SER A 552 41.97 -3.51 20.64
N PRO A 553 42.79 -4.00 19.71
CA PRO A 553 42.39 -5.00 18.73
C PRO A 553 42.41 -6.43 19.27
N LEU A 554 41.28 -7.13 19.19
CA LEU A 554 41.28 -8.58 19.33
C LEU A 554 42.01 -9.20 18.13
N ARG A 555 43.08 -9.91 18.49
CA ARG A 555 44.03 -10.61 17.63
C ARG A 555 43.33 -11.54 16.63
N ARG A 556 43.75 -11.46 15.37
CA ARG A 556 43.59 -12.53 14.38
C ARG A 556 44.20 -13.83 14.92
N ARG A 557 43.44 -14.91 14.86
CA ARG A 557 43.93 -16.30 14.91
C ARG A 557 43.46 -17.03 13.65
N PRO A 558 44.23 -18.06 13.24
CA PRO A 558 44.43 -18.38 11.83
C PRO A 558 43.23 -19.09 11.20
N SER A 559 43.13 -18.92 9.89
CA SER A 559 42.25 -19.62 8.96
C SER A 559 42.31 -21.13 9.18
N VAL A 560 41.21 -21.67 9.72
CA VAL A 560 40.84 -23.07 9.53
C VAL A 560 39.86 -23.06 8.36
N GLU A 561 40.17 -23.81 7.31
CA GLU A 561 39.26 -24.08 6.19
C GLU A 561 37.91 -24.54 6.76
N CYS A 562 36.83 -23.81 6.46
CA CYS A 562 35.51 -24.13 6.97
C CYS A 562 34.63 -24.55 5.79
N ASP A 563 34.14 -25.79 5.86
CA ASP A 563 32.99 -26.27 5.10
C ASP A 563 31.83 -25.27 5.21
N SER A 564 31.09 -25.06 4.13
CA SER A 564 29.94 -24.15 4.05
C SER A 564 28.91 -24.42 5.16
N ASP A 565 28.49 -23.39 5.90
CA ASP A 565 27.56 -23.49 7.04
C ASP A 565 26.17 -24.06 6.68
N THR A 566 25.75 -24.00 5.40
CA THR A 566 24.58 -24.74 4.86
C THR A 566 24.68 -26.26 5.01
N GLN A 567 25.89 -26.83 5.16
CA GLN A 567 26.05 -28.25 5.48
C GLN A 567 25.76 -28.56 6.95
N ARG A 568 25.58 -27.59 7.86
CA ARG A 568 25.26 -27.87 9.27
C ARG A 568 23.77 -28.03 9.55
N TYR A 569 22.92 -27.25 8.89
CA TYR A 569 21.47 -27.26 9.11
C TYR A 569 20.73 -28.03 8.03
N GLU A 570 20.11 -29.14 8.41
CA GLU A 570 19.27 -29.93 7.51
C GLU A 570 17.83 -29.39 7.54
N THR A 571 17.37 -28.80 6.43
CA THR A 571 16.00 -28.26 6.34
C THR A 571 14.98 -29.39 6.30
N GLU A 572 14.02 -29.41 7.21
CA GLU A 572 12.94 -30.40 7.27
C GLU A 572 11.71 -29.94 6.46
N ARG A 573 11.23 -28.70 6.69
CA ARG A 573 10.06 -28.11 6.00
C ARG A 573 10.00 -26.59 6.13
N VAL A 574 9.25 -25.92 5.25
CA VAL A 574 8.90 -24.50 5.40
C VAL A 574 7.80 -24.35 6.46
N LEU A 575 8.01 -23.46 7.43
CA LEU A 575 7.04 -23.15 8.49
C LEU A 575 6.14 -21.98 8.08
N ALA A 576 6.71 -20.94 7.49
CA ALA A 576 5.98 -19.76 7.03
C ALA A 576 6.75 -19.04 5.92
N LYS A 577 6.04 -18.31 5.06
CA LYS A 577 6.66 -17.35 4.13
C LYS A 577 6.76 -16.00 4.84
N ALA A 578 7.96 -15.46 5.04
CA ALA A 578 8.14 -14.13 5.62
C ALA A 578 8.49 -13.09 4.53
N LEU A 579 8.43 -11.81 4.91
CA LEU A 579 8.52 -10.67 4.01
C LEU A 579 9.81 -10.67 3.16
N TYR A 580 10.94 -11.05 3.75
CA TYR A 580 12.27 -11.05 3.13
C TYR A 580 12.80 -12.45 2.77
N GLY A 581 12.03 -13.51 3.03
CA GLY A 581 12.40 -14.91 2.79
C GLY A 581 11.66 -15.90 3.68
N ASP A 582 11.88 -17.20 3.45
CA ASP A 582 11.15 -18.26 4.14
C ASP A 582 11.64 -18.48 5.58
N VAL A 583 10.70 -18.76 6.49
CA VAL A 583 11.01 -19.35 7.80
C VAL A 583 10.90 -20.85 7.67
N VAL A 584 11.99 -21.56 7.97
CA VAL A 584 12.05 -23.02 7.84
C VAL A 584 12.30 -23.71 9.17
N LEU A 585 11.77 -24.92 9.30
CA LEU A 585 12.16 -25.88 10.33
C LEU A 585 13.42 -26.59 9.86
N ALA A 586 14.44 -26.64 10.70
CA ALA A 586 15.68 -27.34 10.39
C ALA A 586 16.21 -28.11 11.61
N ARG A 587 17.07 -29.09 11.34
CA ARG A 587 17.83 -29.84 12.35
C ARG A 587 19.29 -29.41 12.31
N ASP A 588 19.79 -28.93 13.44
CA ASP A 588 21.22 -28.68 13.61
C ASP A 588 21.95 -30.03 13.74
N LYS A 589 22.69 -30.44 12.70
CA LYS A 589 23.38 -31.75 12.68
C LYS A 589 24.49 -31.85 13.73
N ARG A 590 24.99 -30.72 14.25
CA ARG A 590 26.01 -30.70 15.30
C ARG A 590 25.43 -31.00 16.68
N THR A 591 24.26 -30.42 16.98
CA THR A 591 23.65 -30.49 18.32
C THR A 591 22.47 -31.45 18.41
N GLY A 592 21.97 -31.93 17.26
CA GLY A 592 20.75 -32.74 17.14
C GLY A 592 19.46 -31.96 17.40
N ARG A 593 19.52 -30.65 17.64
CA ARG A 593 18.38 -29.82 18.04
C ARG A 593 17.54 -29.40 16.83
N THR A 594 16.24 -29.33 17.04
CA THR A 594 15.30 -28.72 16.10
C THR A 594 15.27 -27.20 16.29
N VAL A 595 15.41 -26.46 15.21
CA VAL A 595 15.52 -25.00 15.17
C VAL A 595 14.60 -24.40 14.10
N ALA A 596 14.23 -23.13 14.25
CA ALA A 596 13.57 -22.36 13.21
C ALA A 596 14.57 -21.38 12.60
N ILE A 597 14.70 -21.34 11.26
CA ILE A 597 15.64 -20.45 10.57
C ILE A 597 14.84 -19.46 9.72
N LYS A 598 14.92 -18.17 10.07
CA LYS A 598 14.38 -17.05 9.27
C LYS A 598 15.46 -16.64 8.28
N ARG A 599 15.23 -16.88 6.99
CA ARG A 599 16.16 -16.50 5.92
C ARG A 599 15.70 -15.19 5.30
N MET A 600 16.61 -14.27 5.06
CA MET A 600 16.29 -12.95 4.53
C MET A 600 17.32 -12.56 3.48
N GLN A 601 16.90 -12.24 2.25
CA GLN A 601 17.86 -11.84 1.21
C GLN A 601 18.50 -10.50 1.59
N ILE A 602 19.83 -10.40 1.57
CA ILE A 602 20.60 -9.23 2.02
C ILE A 602 20.23 -8.00 1.19
N GLU A 603 20.17 -8.10 -0.15
CA GLU A 603 19.73 -6.99 -1.01
C GLU A 603 18.30 -6.53 -0.64
N ALA A 604 17.33 -7.44 -0.53
CA ALA A 604 15.96 -7.12 -0.13
C ALA A 604 15.86 -6.52 1.30
N ALA A 605 16.66 -7.03 2.24
CA ALA A 605 16.77 -6.58 3.62
C ALA A 605 17.40 -5.18 3.75
N THR A 606 18.47 -4.88 3.00
CA THR A 606 19.08 -3.54 2.92
C THR A 606 18.19 -2.51 2.21
N HIS A 607 17.25 -2.96 1.36
CA HIS A 607 16.29 -2.10 0.67
C HIS A 607 14.94 -1.95 1.40
N ARG A 608 14.71 -2.69 2.50
CA ARG A 608 13.43 -2.80 3.22
C ARG A 608 12.22 -3.11 2.31
N LEU A 609 12.42 -3.99 1.32
CA LEU A 609 11.39 -4.45 0.37
C LEU A 609 11.08 -5.93 0.56
N THR A 610 9.85 -6.37 0.29
CA THR A 610 9.59 -7.83 0.15
C THR A 610 10.40 -8.41 -1.01
N LEU A 611 10.60 -9.74 -1.05
CA LEU A 611 11.24 -10.44 -2.18
C LEU A 611 10.62 -10.12 -3.56
N ASP A 612 9.37 -9.66 -3.58
CA ASP A 612 8.64 -9.23 -4.79
C ASP A 612 8.77 -7.71 -5.11
N GLY A 613 9.63 -6.99 -4.38
CA GLY A 613 10.11 -5.64 -4.71
C GLY A 613 9.10 -4.49 -4.61
N ASN A 614 7.90 -4.70 -4.05
CA ASN A 614 6.77 -3.78 -4.24
C ASN A 614 6.10 -3.24 -2.95
N VAL A 615 6.64 -3.52 -1.77
CA VAL A 615 6.06 -3.03 -0.50
C VAL A 615 7.17 -2.51 0.40
N PRO A 616 7.16 -1.22 0.81
CA PRO A 616 8.06 -0.72 1.84
C PRO A 616 7.64 -1.30 3.20
N ILE A 617 8.58 -1.93 3.86
CA ILE A 617 8.37 -2.57 5.16
C ILE A 617 8.96 -1.67 6.24
N ALA A 618 8.21 -1.47 7.32
CA ALA A 618 8.62 -0.64 8.45
C ALA A 618 9.69 -1.32 9.32
N GLU A 619 9.88 -2.63 9.16
CA GLU A 619 10.86 -3.44 9.87
C GLU A 619 12.28 -3.18 9.36
N ASP A 620 13.22 -3.03 10.28
CA ASP A 620 14.64 -2.86 9.99
C ASP A 620 15.38 -4.14 10.40
N VAL A 621 15.89 -4.87 9.42
CA VAL A 621 16.55 -6.16 9.62
C VAL A 621 17.83 -6.04 10.46
N LEU A 622 18.55 -4.92 10.38
CA LEU A 622 19.75 -4.68 11.20
C LEU A 622 19.36 -4.33 12.63
N THR A 623 18.31 -3.52 12.81
CA THR A 623 17.77 -3.26 14.16
C THR A 623 17.20 -4.53 14.77
N GLU A 624 16.48 -5.35 13.98
CA GLU A 624 15.97 -6.65 14.42
C GLU A 624 17.11 -7.57 14.87
N LYS A 625 18.22 -7.62 14.11
CA LYS A 625 19.44 -8.36 14.50
C LYS A 625 19.98 -7.86 15.84
N ASP A 626 20.21 -6.55 15.97
CA ASP A 626 20.80 -5.95 17.17
C ASP A 626 19.94 -6.18 18.42
N VAL A 627 18.62 -6.08 18.28
CA VAL A 627 17.67 -6.35 19.37
C VAL A 627 17.68 -7.83 19.73
N ASN A 628 17.63 -8.73 18.75
CA ASN A 628 17.67 -10.18 19.01
C ASN A 628 18.98 -10.60 19.69
N GLU A 629 20.11 -10.07 19.25
CA GLU A 629 21.42 -10.32 19.88
C GLU A 629 21.43 -9.78 21.31
N ALA A 630 21.00 -8.53 21.51
CA ALA A 630 20.95 -7.90 22.83
C ALA A 630 20.06 -8.64 23.84
N LEU A 631 18.93 -9.19 23.41
CA LEU A 631 18.00 -9.97 24.24
C LEU A 631 18.48 -11.40 24.49
N SER A 632 19.37 -11.93 23.63
CA SER A 632 19.94 -13.27 23.75
C SER A 632 21.24 -13.33 24.57
N ILE A 633 21.77 -12.17 24.98
CA ILE A 633 22.91 -12.04 25.93
C ILE A 633 22.45 -12.40 27.35
N GLU A 634 23.22 -13.28 28.00
CA GLU A 634 22.94 -13.73 29.37
C GLU A 634 22.83 -12.57 30.39
N PRO A 635 21.86 -12.62 31.33
CA PRO A 635 20.87 -13.69 31.51
C PRO A 635 19.75 -13.64 30.47
N ARG A 636 19.43 -14.79 29.85
CA ARG A 636 18.31 -14.92 28.89
C ARG A 636 16.95 -14.97 29.60
N HIS A 637 15.91 -14.41 28.97
CA HIS A 637 14.55 -14.47 29.49
C HIS A 637 13.77 -15.64 28.88
N LYS A 638 13.23 -16.54 29.72
CA LYS A 638 12.53 -17.77 29.27
C LYS A 638 11.31 -17.53 28.36
N ASN A 639 10.67 -16.37 28.49
CA ASN A 639 9.47 -15.96 27.74
C ASN A 639 9.78 -15.01 26.56
N ILE A 640 11.05 -14.86 26.20
CA ILE A 640 11.48 -14.21 24.94
C ILE A 640 12.04 -15.30 24.05
N MET A 641 11.71 -15.28 22.76
CA MET A 641 12.26 -16.19 21.78
C MET A 641 13.78 -16.00 21.67
N ALA A 642 14.54 -17.06 21.94
CA ALA A 642 15.99 -17.02 21.88
C ALA A 642 16.50 -17.12 20.43
N MET A 643 17.36 -16.17 20.04
CA MET A 643 18.20 -16.30 18.86
C MET A 643 19.50 -17.01 19.25
N TYR A 644 19.76 -18.17 18.68
CA TYR A 644 20.97 -18.94 18.95
C TYR A 644 22.18 -18.37 18.23
N GLU A 645 22.02 -18.01 16.95
CA GLU A 645 23.08 -17.43 16.12
C GLU A 645 22.49 -16.72 14.89
N SER A 646 23.29 -15.87 14.26
CA SER A 646 23.01 -15.28 12.95
C SER A 646 24.24 -15.42 12.04
N PHE A 647 24.02 -15.65 10.75
CA PHE A 647 25.11 -15.76 9.77
C PHE A 647 24.66 -15.32 8.37
N GLU A 648 25.62 -14.99 7.52
CA GLU A 648 25.41 -14.54 6.14
C GLU A 648 25.98 -15.58 5.18
N GLU A 649 25.16 -16.03 4.22
CA GLU A 649 25.57 -17.03 3.22
C GLU A 649 24.76 -16.81 1.93
N ASP A 650 25.42 -16.89 0.77
CA ASP A 650 24.81 -16.77 -0.57
C ASP A 650 23.91 -15.54 -0.78
N GLY A 651 24.25 -14.42 -0.15
CA GLY A 651 23.46 -13.20 -0.23
C GLY A 651 22.18 -13.23 0.61
N TYR A 652 22.08 -14.14 1.58
CA TYR A 652 21.00 -14.22 2.58
C TYR A 652 21.55 -14.10 4.01
N LEU A 653 20.89 -13.29 4.83
CA LEU A 653 21.06 -13.25 6.27
C LEU A 653 20.12 -14.28 6.92
N HIS A 654 20.68 -15.15 7.76
CA HIS A 654 19.98 -16.24 8.42
C HIS A 654 19.94 -15.98 9.93
N PHE A 655 18.76 -15.96 10.52
CA PHE A 655 18.57 -15.95 11.97
C PHE A 655 18.12 -17.33 12.44
N VAL A 656 18.86 -17.94 13.36
CA VAL A 656 18.56 -19.26 13.92
C VAL A 656 17.91 -19.10 15.29
N PHE A 657 16.63 -19.45 15.38
CA PHE A 657 15.82 -19.37 16.58
C PHE A 657 15.53 -20.74 17.20
N GLU A 658 15.17 -20.73 18.49
CA GLU A 658 14.47 -21.87 19.07
C GLU A 658 13.13 -22.16 18.36
N TYR A 659 12.74 -23.42 18.28
CA TYR A 659 11.48 -23.82 17.65
C TYR A 659 10.36 -23.99 18.68
N CYS A 660 9.25 -23.26 18.48
CA CYS A 660 8.04 -23.36 19.31
C CYS A 660 6.98 -24.22 18.61
N ALA A 661 6.75 -25.44 19.10
CA ALA A 661 5.97 -26.45 18.38
C ALA A 661 4.46 -26.15 18.27
N GLN A 662 3.90 -25.30 19.13
CA GLN A 662 2.46 -25.00 19.16
C GLN A 662 2.09 -23.69 18.44
N GLY A 663 3.03 -23.08 17.73
CA GLY A 663 2.76 -21.92 16.86
C GLY A 663 2.27 -20.68 17.62
N GLU A 664 1.62 -19.77 16.90
CA GLU A 664 1.15 -18.47 17.40
C GLU A 664 -0.02 -18.60 18.37
N LEU A 665 0.02 -17.89 19.50
CA LEU A 665 -1.05 -17.87 20.51
C LEU A 665 -2.38 -17.37 19.92
N PHE A 666 -2.36 -16.52 18.91
CA PHE A 666 -3.56 -16.08 18.18
C PHE A 666 -4.37 -17.23 17.58
N GLN A 667 -3.72 -18.34 17.21
CA GLN A 667 -4.36 -19.51 16.62
C GLN A 667 -4.96 -20.47 17.66
N HIS A 668 -4.71 -20.23 18.95
CA HIS A 668 -5.24 -21.06 20.04
C HIS A 668 -6.71 -20.70 20.36
N PRO A 669 -7.49 -21.62 20.94
CA PRO A 669 -8.88 -21.34 21.31
C PRO A 669 -9.00 -20.18 22.32
N LEU A 670 -9.75 -19.15 21.92
CA LEU A 670 -10.07 -17.98 22.75
C LEU A 670 -11.59 -17.89 23.01
N PRO A 671 -12.03 -17.30 24.14
CA PRO A 671 -11.21 -16.88 25.28
C PRO A 671 -10.63 -18.07 26.04
N VAL A 672 -9.49 -17.85 26.70
CA VAL A 672 -8.90 -18.84 27.61
C VAL A 672 -9.45 -18.67 29.03
N PRO A 673 -9.44 -19.72 29.88
CA PRO A 673 -9.84 -19.59 31.28
C PRO A 673 -9.08 -18.46 31.98
N SER A 674 -9.74 -17.69 32.86
CA SER A 674 -9.14 -16.49 33.48
C SER A 674 -7.83 -16.76 34.22
N THR A 675 -7.67 -17.95 34.79
CA THR A 675 -6.42 -18.37 35.43
C THR A 675 -5.30 -18.62 34.42
N VAL A 676 -5.62 -19.15 33.24
CA VAL A 676 -4.67 -19.34 32.13
C VAL A 676 -4.32 -17.99 31.53
N ALA A 677 -5.32 -17.12 31.31
CA ALA A 677 -5.10 -15.74 30.86
C ALA A 677 -4.14 -15.00 31.79
N ALA A 678 -4.33 -15.10 33.11
CA ALA A 678 -3.44 -14.47 34.09
C ALA A 678 -2.00 -15.01 34.04
N LEU A 679 -1.82 -16.32 33.83
CA LEU A 679 -0.50 -16.94 33.69
C LEU A 679 0.22 -16.47 32.42
N TYR A 680 -0.46 -16.54 31.28
CA TYR A 680 0.11 -16.08 30.01
C TYR A 680 0.40 -14.59 30.04
N PHE A 681 -0.56 -13.79 30.51
CA PHE A 681 -0.40 -12.35 30.63
C PHE A 681 0.78 -11.98 31.53
N ARG A 682 0.92 -12.62 32.69
CA ARG A 682 2.08 -12.41 33.57
C ARG A 682 3.40 -12.70 32.86
N GLN A 683 3.50 -13.85 32.18
CA GLN A 683 4.72 -14.26 31.48
C GLN A 683 5.09 -13.32 30.33
N ILE A 684 4.09 -12.82 29.60
CA ILE A 684 4.28 -11.84 28.52
C ILE A 684 4.69 -10.48 29.11
N VAL A 685 4.05 -10.02 30.19
CA VAL A 685 4.44 -8.77 30.89
C VAL A 685 5.88 -8.85 31.40
N ASP A 686 6.28 -9.98 31.99
CA ASP A 686 7.66 -10.22 32.47
C ASP A 686 8.68 -10.13 31.31
N ALA A 687 8.35 -10.72 30.16
CA ALA A 687 9.17 -10.65 28.94
C ALA A 687 9.31 -9.22 28.42
N ILE A 688 8.21 -8.47 28.29
CA ILE A 688 8.24 -7.09 27.80
C ILE A 688 8.97 -6.18 28.79
N ALA A 689 8.78 -6.37 30.09
CA ALA A 689 9.52 -5.63 31.10
C ALA A 689 11.03 -5.90 31.01
N PHE A 690 11.46 -7.15 30.83
CA PHE A 690 12.85 -7.49 30.59
C PHE A 690 13.39 -6.78 29.34
N MET A 691 12.65 -6.78 28.22
CA MET A 691 13.02 -6.07 27.00
C MET A 691 13.20 -4.56 27.26
N HIS A 692 12.31 -3.95 28.05
CA HIS A 692 12.41 -2.54 28.46
C HIS A 692 13.66 -2.29 29.31
N THR A 693 14.05 -3.20 30.21
CA THR A 693 15.31 -3.08 30.97
C THR A 693 16.56 -3.17 30.10
N ARG A 694 16.46 -3.83 28.94
CA ARG A 694 17.52 -3.88 27.92
C ARG A 694 17.50 -2.67 26.99
N GLY A 695 16.63 -1.68 27.25
CA GLY A 695 16.59 -0.41 26.56
C GLY A 695 15.73 -0.38 25.30
N TYR A 696 14.92 -1.41 25.04
CA TYR A 696 14.07 -1.49 23.84
C TYR A 696 12.58 -1.58 24.18
N ALA A 697 11.74 -0.95 23.36
CA ALA A 697 10.28 -1.13 23.34
C ALA A 697 9.89 -1.89 22.07
N HIS A 698 8.84 -2.72 22.15
CA HIS A 698 8.47 -3.68 21.10
C HIS A 698 7.62 -3.07 19.98
N ARG A 699 6.62 -2.24 20.32
CA ARG A 699 5.72 -1.52 19.41
C ARG A 699 4.81 -2.35 18.49
N ASP A 700 4.86 -3.68 18.56
CA ASP A 700 3.91 -4.58 17.88
C ASP A 700 3.53 -5.77 18.77
N ILE A 701 3.26 -5.50 20.05
CA ILE A 701 2.78 -6.53 20.98
C ILE A 701 1.38 -7.00 20.54
N SER A 702 1.27 -8.28 20.21
CA SER A 702 0.03 -8.88 19.74
C SER A 702 0.02 -10.39 19.98
N LEU A 703 -1.14 -11.07 19.89
CA LEU A 703 -1.20 -12.53 20.05
C LEU A 703 -0.52 -13.29 18.91
N GLU A 704 -0.39 -12.65 17.75
CA GLU A 704 0.31 -13.14 16.57
C GLU A 704 1.83 -13.16 16.81
N ASN A 705 2.35 -12.22 17.61
CA ASN A 705 3.79 -12.10 17.93
C ASN A 705 4.14 -12.79 19.28
N VAL A 706 3.36 -13.78 19.67
CA VAL A 706 3.61 -14.63 20.84
C VAL A 706 3.47 -16.09 20.41
N LEU A 707 4.56 -16.84 20.41
CA LEU A 707 4.53 -18.28 20.12
C LEU A 707 4.40 -19.12 21.39
N MET A 708 3.83 -20.31 21.25
CA MET A 708 3.63 -21.25 22.34
C MET A 708 4.62 -22.41 22.24
N ASP A 709 5.36 -22.63 23.34
CA ASP A 709 6.14 -23.84 23.59
C ASP A 709 5.58 -24.55 24.84
N GLY A 710 4.74 -25.56 24.60
CA GLY A 710 3.88 -26.16 25.62
C GLY A 710 2.93 -25.12 26.23
N ASN A 711 3.11 -24.83 27.52
CA ASN A 711 2.34 -23.81 28.27
C ASN A 711 3.15 -22.53 28.50
N VAL A 712 4.23 -22.32 27.76
CA VAL A 712 5.13 -21.17 27.91
C VAL A 712 4.96 -20.26 26.69
N PRO A 713 4.40 -19.05 26.86
CA PRO A 713 4.37 -18.05 25.81
C PRO A 713 5.77 -17.46 25.64
N LYS A 714 6.21 -17.30 24.39
CA LYS A 714 7.48 -16.71 23.98
C LYS A 714 7.22 -15.56 23.02
N VAL A 715 7.54 -14.34 23.44
CA VAL A 715 7.44 -13.13 22.62
C VAL A 715 8.47 -13.20 21.51
N CYS A 716 8.07 -12.88 20.28
CA CYS A 716 8.91 -12.88 19.09
C CYS A 716 8.65 -11.65 18.21
N ASP A 717 9.38 -11.56 17.10
CA ASP A 717 9.23 -10.51 16.07
C ASP A 717 9.56 -9.09 16.56
N PHE A 718 10.85 -8.77 16.52
CA PHE A 718 11.37 -7.47 16.97
C PHE A 718 11.64 -6.50 15.83
N GLY A 719 11.07 -6.74 14.63
CA GLY A 719 11.32 -5.92 13.45
C GLY A 719 10.95 -4.45 13.61
N LEU A 720 9.96 -4.14 14.48
CA LEU A 720 9.48 -2.78 14.75
C LEU A 720 10.00 -2.18 16.07
N ALA A 721 10.89 -2.90 16.76
CA ALA A 721 11.43 -2.48 18.05
C ALA A 721 12.27 -1.20 17.94
N ILE A 722 12.31 -0.42 19.01
CA ILE A 722 13.08 0.83 19.06
C ILE A 722 13.61 1.09 20.48
N GLY A 723 14.64 1.92 20.61
CA GLY A 723 15.11 2.37 21.92
C GLY A 723 14.02 3.07 22.74
N ILE A 724 13.90 2.75 24.03
CA ILE A 724 12.83 3.28 24.92
C ILE A 724 12.83 4.81 25.05
N HIS A 725 13.98 5.47 24.80
CA HIS A 725 14.10 6.93 24.85
C HIS A 725 13.81 7.61 23.50
N ALA A 726 13.50 6.85 22.46
CA ALA A 726 13.17 7.39 21.16
C ALA A 726 11.80 8.09 21.17
N ARG A 727 11.75 9.31 20.65
CA ARG A 727 10.50 10.04 20.42
C ARG A 727 10.10 9.91 18.95
N VAL A 728 9.26 8.93 18.64
CA VAL A 728 8.88 8.51 17.29
C VAL A 728 7.50 9.05 16.88
N PRO A 729 7.37 9.79 15.76
CA PRO A 729 6.08 10.30 15.29
C PRO A 729 5.27 9.30 14.45
N GLN A 730 5.88 8.19 14.03
CA GLN A 730 5.26 7.19 13.15
C GLN A 730 4.51 6.12 13.94
N ALA A 731 3.21 5.96 13.68
CA ALA A 731 2.42 4.84 14.17
C ALA A 731 2.80 3.55 13.43
N VAL A 732 3.12 2.49 14.16
CA VAL A 732 3.42 1.15 13.62
C VAL A 732 2.71 0.09 14.46
N GLY A 733 2.54 -1.11 13.90
CA GLY A 733 1.90 -2.23 14.57
C GLY A 733 0.42 -2.42 14.19
N LYS A 734 -0.16 -3.50 14.71
CA LYS A 734 -1.51 -3.95 14.33
C LYS A 734 -2.62 -3.00 14.85
N THR A 735 -3.57 -2.66 13.98
CA THR A 735 -4.49 -1.50 14.14
C THR A 735 -5.27 -1.44 15.45
N PHE A 736 -5.81 -2.56 15.94
CA PHE A 736 -6.58 -2.58 17.19
C PHE A 736 -5.72 -2.69 18.45
N TYR A 737 -4.44 -3.05 18.34
CA TYR A 737 -3.47 -3.04 19.45
C TYR A 737 -2.80 -1.66 19.62
N MET A 738 -2.74 -0.84 18.56
CA MET A 738 -2.13 0.50 18.61
C MET A 738 -2.82 1.43 19.62
N ALA A 739 -1.99 2.14 20.39
CA ALA A 739 -2.42 3.09 21.41
C ALA A 739 -2.98 4.40 20.81
N PRO A 740 -3.85 5.14 21.53
CA PRO A 740 -4.46 6.36 21.01
C PRO A 740 -3.47 7.43 20.59
N GLU A 741 -2.42 7.62 21.39
CA GLU A 741 -1.37 8.59 21.15
C GLU A 741 -0.62 8.33 19.83
N MET A 742 -0.61 7.08 19.34
CA MET A 742 0.00 6.72 18.06
C MET A 742 -0.78 7.31 16.88
N TYR A 743 -2.08 7.58 17.02
CA TYR A 743 -2.91 8.16 15.98
C TYR A 743 -2.84 9.69 15.90
N LEU A 744 -2.21 10.35 16.88
CA LEU A 744 -2.21 11.80 17.00
C LEU A 744 -1.16 12.50 16.14
N LYS A 745 -0.44 11.77 15.27
CA LYS A 745 0.67 12.26 14.42
C LYS A 745 1.70 13.09 15.20
N LYS A 746 1.89 12.79 16.47
CA LYS A 746 2.86 13.41 17.39
C LYS A 746 3.80 12.33 17.93
N PRO A 747 5.02 12.70 18.35
CA PRO A 747 5.89 11.74 19.03
C PRO A 747 5.20 11.19 20.28
N TYR A 748 5.25 9.87 20.44
CA TYR A 748 4.66 9.17 21.57
C TYR A 748 5.73 8.39 22.35
N ASP A 749 5.40 8.03 23.60
CA ASP A 749 6.22 7.18 24.45
C ASP A 749 6.02 5.70 24.03
N PRO A 750 7.06 5.02 23.51
CA PRO A 750 6.92 3.66 23.02
C PRO A 750 6.69 2.64 24.15
N VAL A 751 7.16 2.92 25.38
CA VAL A 751 6.92 2.06 26.56
C VAL A 751 5.47 2.16 27.00
N ALA A 752 4.90 3.36 27.03
CA ALA A 752 3.48 3.55 27.33
C ALA A 752 2.58 2.88 26.29
N ALA A 753 2.96 2.93 25.01
CA ALA A 753 2.24 2.26 23.93
C ALA A 753 2.26 0.73 24.08
N ASP A 754 3.40 0.14 24.48
CA ASP A 754 3.49 -1.29 24.79
C ASP A 754 2.54 -1.69 25.94
N VAL A 755 2.43 -0.87 26.99
CA VAL A 755 1.49 -1.11 28.10
C VAL A 755 0.04 -1.10 27.64
N TRP A 756 -0.32 -0.22 26.69
CA TRP A 756 -1.65 -0.23 26.10
C TRP A 756 -1.92 -1.50 25.31
N ALA A 757 -0.99 -1.91 24.45
CA ALA A 757 -1.11 -3.10 23.63
C ALA A 757 -1.27 -4.37 24.50
N LEU A 758 -0.55 -4.46 25.63
CA LEU A 758 -0.75 -5.49 26.66
C LEU A 758 -2.20 -5.49 27.20
N GLY A 759 -2.80 -4.31 27.40
CA GLY A 759 -4.20 -4.22 27.83
C GLY A 759 -5.18 -4.76 26.79
N ILE A 760 -4.97 -4.47 25.52
CA ILE A 760 -5.77 -5.04 24.43
C ILE A 760 -5.59 -6.56 24.36
N LEU A 761 -4.35 -7.03 24.47
CA LEU A 761 -4.02 -8.46 24.52
C LEU A 761 -4.77 -9.17 25.66
N LEU A 762 -4.80 -8.60 26.86
CA LEU A 762 -5.53 -9.17 28.00
C LEU A 762 -7.05 -9.21 27.78
N VAL A 763 -7.63 -8.17 27.16
CA VAL A 763 -9.05 -8.19 26.78
C VAL A 763 -9.31 -9.38 25.85
N ILE A 764 -8.50 -9.56 24.82
CA ILE A 764 -8.69 -10.65 23.84
C ILE A 764 -8.52 -12.02 24.51
N LEU A 765 -7.54 -12.20 25.40
CA LEU A 765 -7.39 -13.45 26.15
C LEU A 765 -8.64 -13.81 26.98
N LEU A 766 -9.29 -12.82 27.59
CA LEU A 766 -10.43 -13.02 28.48
C LEU A 766 -11.79 -13.07 27.77
N THR A 767 -11.94 -12.39 26.63
CA THR A 767 -13.22 -12.26 25.93
C THR A 767 -13.26 -12.93 24.55
N GLY A 768 -12.09 -13.18 23.95
CA GLY A 768 -11.92 -13.69 22.59
C GLY A 768 -12.08 -12.64 21.49
N ALA A 769 -12.24 -11.35 21.84
CA ALA A 769 -12.40 -10.29 20.85
C ALA A 769 -11.82 -8.95 21.32
N PRO A 770 -11.25 -8.12 20.41
CA PRO A 770 -10.78 -6.80 20.75
C PRO A 770 -11.95 -5.86 21.13
N PRO A 771 -11.73 -4.86 21.98
CA PRO A 771 -12.78 -3.96 22.45
C PRO A 771 -13.19 -2.88 21.45
N PHE A 772 -12.40 -2.60 20.42
CA PHE A 772 -12.69 -1.62 19.36
C PHE A 772 -11.78 -1.90 18.16
N SER A 773 -12.06 -1.26 17.02
CA SER A 773 -11.30 -1.46 15.78
C SER A 773 -10.07 -0.56 15.70
N ARG A 774 -10.17 0.68 16.21
CA ARG A 774 -9.06 1.64 16.29
C ARG A 774 -9.22 2.51 17.54
N ALA A 775 -8.10 2.82 18.18
CA ALA A 775 -8.08 3.64 19.39
C ALA A 775 -8.10 5.15 19.06
N ASN A 776 -9.06 5.62 18.26
CA ASN A 776 -9.20 7.04 17.92
C ASN A 776 -10.66 7.49 17.93
N ASP A 777 -10.90 8.80 17.95
CA ASP A 777 -12.25 9.36 18.15
C ASP A 777 -13.24 9.05 17.01
N THR A 778 -12.80 8.45 15.89
CA THR A 778 -13.71 7.93 14.86
C THR A 778 -14.40 6.62 15.26
N ASP A 779 -13.79 5.85 16.19
CA ASP A 779 -14.38 4.64 16.74
C ASP A 779 -15.27 4.98 17.95
N LYS A 780 -16.57 4.72 17.81
CA LYS A 780 -17.56 5.05 18.83
C LYS A 780 -17.38 4.27 20.13
N VAL A 781 -16.87 3.03 20.04
CA VAL A 781 -16.64 2.21 21.24
C VAL A 781 -15.41 2.75 21.96
N PHE A 782 -14.35 3.10 21.22
CA PHE A 782 -13.19 3.77 21.82
C PHE A 782 -13.57 5.11 22.45
N ALA A 783 -14.34 5.97 21.77
CA ALA A 783 -14.79 7.25 22.34
C ALA A 783 -15.57 7.05 23.66
N TYR A 784 -16.32 5.95 23.76
CA TYR A 784 -17.02 5.57 24.99
C TYR A 784 -16.07 5.03 26.07
N VAL A 785 -15.09 4.19 25.71
CA VAL A 785 -14.03 3.72 26.64
C VAL A 785 -13.19 4.89 27.16
N LYS A 786 -12.80 5.82 26.28
CA LYS A 786 -12.05 7.04 26.60
C LYS A 786 -12.76 7.89 27.66
N THR A 787 -14.09 7.92 27.65
CA THR A 787 -14.89 8.78 28.54
C THR A 787 -15.45 8.06 29.76
N ARG A 788 -15.70 6.74 29.68
CA ARG A 788 -16.44 5.97 30.71
C ARG A 788 -15.69 4.74 31.22
N GLY A 789 -14.51 4.44 30.69
CA GLY A 789 -13.77 3.21 31.00
C GLY A 789 -14.31 1.99 30.26
N ILE A 790 -13.62 0.87 30.41
CA ILE A 790 -13.92 -0.38 29.70
C ILE A 790 -15.01 -1.21 30.40
N THR A 791 -15.19 -1.06 31.71
CA THR A 791 -16.18 -1.78 32.52
C THR A 791 -17.61 -1.63 32.00
N PRO A 792 -18.11 -0.41 31.70
CA PRO A 792 -19.47 -0.27 31.20
C PRO A 792 -19.67 -0.91 29.82
N VAL A 793 -18.62 -0.94 28.98
CA VAL A 793 -18.64 -1.63 27.68
C VAL A 793 -18.76 -3.14 27.88
N LEU A 794 -17.90 -3.73 28.73
CA LEU A 794 -17.95 -5.16 29.06
C LEU A 794 -19.28 -5.55 29.72
N ARG A 795 -19.88 -4.65 30.51
CA ARG A 795 -21.21 -4.85 31.10
C ARG A 795 -22.31 -4.81 30.04
N ALA A 796 -22.28 -3.82 29.14
CA ALA A 796 -23.23 -3.69 28.04
C ALA A 796 -23.19 -4.92 27.11
N TRP A 797 -22.00 -5.44 26.86
CA TRP A 797 -21.78 -6.66 26.06
C TRP A 797 -22.04 -7.95 26.81
N LYS A 798 -22.41 -7.88 28.10
CA LYS A 798 -22.65 -9.04 28.97
C LYS A 798 -21.41 -9.93 29.08
N LEU A 799 -20.21 -9.38 28.93
CA LEU A 799 -18.92 -10.09 29.05
C LEU A 799 -18.25 -9.87 30.40
N ILE A 800 -18.71 -8.91 31.21
CA ILE A 800 -18.12 -8.55 32.52
C ILE A 800 -17.88 -9.75 33.45
N HIS A 801 -18.70 -10.80 33.36
CA HIS A 801 -18.58 -12.04 34.12
C HIS A 801 -17.38 -12.94 33.74
N LEU A 802 -16.76 -12.73 32.58
CA LEU A 802 -15.54 -13.42 32.12
C LEU A 802 -14.27 -12.76 32.66
N VAL A 803 -14.38 -11.51 33.11
CA VAL A 803 -13.25 -10.69 33.56
C VAL A 803 -13.26 -10.65 35.10
N PRO A 804 -12.31 -11.32 35.78
CA PRO A 804 -12.21 -11.25 37.24
C PRO A 804 -12.04 -9.83 37.73
N ALA A 805 -12.48 -9.52 38.95
CA ALA A 805 -12.38 -8.18 39.50
C ALA A 805 -10.94 -7.60 39.49
N PRO A 806 -9.88 -8.37 39.81
CA PRO A 806 -8.51 -7.88 39.66
C PRO A 806 -8.10 -7.61 38.21
N ALA A 807 -8.60 -8.39 37.24
CA ALA A 807 -8.34 -8.13 35.82
C ALA A 807 -9.07 -6.87 35.35
N LEU A 808 -10.28 -6.63 35.85
CA LEU A 808 -11.07 -5.45 35.52
C LEU A 808 -10.43 -4.17 36.06
N ASP A 809 -10.00 -4.18 37.33
CA ASP A 809 -9.25 -3.07 37.94
C ASP A 809 -7.97 -2.79 37.16
N LEU A 810 -7.25 -3.83 36.73
CA LEU A 810 -6.07 -3.67 35.89
C LEU A 810 -6.42 -3.00 34.55
N LEU A 811 -7.44 -3.51 33.85
CA LEU A 811 -7.86 -3.00 32.54
C LEU A 811 -8.28 -1.53 32.59
N GLU A 812 -8.96 -1.08 33.65
CA GLU A 812 -9.32 0.33 33.85
C GLU A 812 -8.11 1.25 34.06
N ARG A 813 -6.97 0.71 34.48
CA ARG A 813 -5.74 1.49 34.75
C ARG A 813 -4.74 1.44 33.59
N ILE A 814 -4.81 0.43 32.71
CA ILE A 814 -3.96 0.33 31.51
C ILE A 814 -4.64 0.84 30.24
N LEU A 815 -5.97 0.77 30.11
CA LEU A 815 -6.70 1.29 28.94
C LEU A 815 -7.13 2.76 29.13
N ILE A 816 -6.22 3.58 29.67
CA ILE A 816 -6.39 5.04 29.80
C ILE A 816 -5.79 5.71 28.56
N ALA A 817 -6.59 6.56 27.90
CA ALA A 817 -6.20 7.19 26.64
C ALA A 817 -5.04 8.20 26.79
N ASP A 818 -4.91 8.82 27.95
CA ASP A 818 -3.75 9.64 28.30
C ASP A 818 -2.61 8.75 28.81
N PRO A 819 -1.48 8.65 28.08
CA PRO A 819 -0.38 7.77 28.45
C PRO A 819 0.27 8.15 29.79
N SER A 820 0.21 9.42 30.20
CA SER A 820 0.81 9.88 31.47
C SER A 820 0.05 9.40 32.71
N ARG A 821 -1.23 9.04 32.53
CA ARG A 821 -2.12 8.54 33.59
C ARG A 821 -2.23 7.02 33.59
N ARG A 822 -1.70 6.36 32.55
CA ARG A 822 -1.65 4.91 32.40
C ARG A 822 -0.65 4.33 33.40
N LEU A 823 -0.87 3.09 33.86
CA LEU A 823 0.14 2.42 34.69
C LEU A 823 1.49 2.37 33.95
N SER A 824 2.57 2.67 34.66
CA SER A 824 3.91 2.36 34.19
C SER A 824 4.15 0.85 34.18
N MET A 825 5.15 0.38 33.43
CA MET A 825 5.53 -1.03 33.39
C MET A 825 5.88 -1.58 34.79
N GLN A 826 6.55 -0.78 35.62
CA GLN A 826 6.86 -1.15 37.01
C GLN A 826 5.56 -1.36 37.81
N GLN A 827 4.62 -0.42 37.75
CA GLN A 827 3.34 -0.55 38.46
C GLN A 827 2.49 -1.71 37.92
N LEU A 828 2.58 -2.00 36.61
CA LEU A 828 1.92 -3.15 35.98
C LEU A 828 2.45 -4.48 36.55
N LEU A 829 3.77 -4.63 36.65
CA LEU A 829 4.41 -5.80 37.28
C LEU A 829 3.99 -5.98 38.74
N GLU A 830 3.71 -4.89 39.45
CA GLU A 830 3.28 -4.91 40.84
C GLU A 830 1.78 -5.15 41.05
N HIS A 831 1.00 -5.08 39.98
CA HIS A 831 -0.45 -5.20 40.06
C HIS A 831 -0.86 -6.58 40.60
N PRO A 832 -1.86 -6.69 41.51
CA PRO A 832 -2.27 -7.97 42.10
C PRO A 832 -2.60 -9.07 41.09
N PHE A 833 -3.22 -8.71 39.97
CA PHE A 833 -3.53 -9.64 38.87
C PHE A 833 -2.27 -10.26 38.22
N VAL A 834 -1.15 -9.54 38.21
CA VAL A 834 0.13 -9.97 37.63
C VAL A 834 0.98 -10.69 38.67
N LYS A 835 1.10 -10.15 39.89
CA LYS A 835 1.89 -10.76 41.00
C LYS A 835 1.31 -12.09 41.46
N ASP A 836 -0.01 -12.18 41.62
CA ASP A 836 -0.70 -13.38 42.14
C ASP A 836 -1.73 -13.93 41.12
N PRO A 837 -1.37 -14.95 40.33
CA PRO A 837 -2.29 -15.61 39.41
C PRO A 837 -3.50 -16.26 40.10
N HIS A 838 -3.42 -16.55 41.40
CA HIS A 838 -4.55 -17.06 42.16
C HIS A 838 -5.62 -16.00 42.42
N SER A 839 -5.28 -14.71 42.33
CA SER A 839 -6.24 -13.60 42.38
C SER A 839 -7.26 -13.65 41.22
N ALA A 840 -6.92 -14.32 40.12
CA ALA A 840 -7.81 -14.54 38.97
C ALA A 840 -8.87 -15.63 39.21
N ARG A 841 -8.84 -16.32 40.36
CA ARG A 841 -9.84 -17.32 40.74
C ARG A 841 -11.17 -16.63 41.08
N PRO A 842 -12.30 -17.07 40.50
CA PRO A 842 -13.60 -16.47 40.80
C PRO A 842 -13.99 -16.69 42.28
N ARG A 843 -14.39 -15.61 42.98
CA ARG A 843 -14.68 -15.61 44.43
C ARG A 843 -15.89 -16.44 44.90
N LYS A 844 -16.62 -17.12 44.01
CA LYS A 844 -17.64 -18.11 44.39
C LYS A 844 -17.65 -19.24 43.38
N ARG A 845 -17.82 -20.49 43.86
CA ARG A 845 -18.20 -21.67 43.05
C ARG A 845 -19.57 -21.40 42.40
N VAL A 846 -19.61 -20.57 41.37
CA VAL A 846 -20.80 -20.40 40.53
C VAL A 846 -20.75 -21.48 39.46
N ILE A 847 -21.27 -22.64 39.85
CA ILE A 847 -21.78 -23.76 39.06
C ILE A 847 -21.52 -23.63 37.54
N ILE A 848 -20.39 -24.19 37.12
CA ILE A 848 -19.95 -24.37 35.72
C ILE A 848 -21.06 -25.02 34.86
N ARG A 849 -21.95 -25.81 35.47
CA ARG A 849 -23.08 -26.47 34.78
C ARG A 849 -24.29 -25.57 34.50
N ARG A 850 -24.56 -24.55 35.32
CA ARG A 850 -25.60 -23.53 35.06
C ARG A 850 -25.08 -22.43 34.14
N TRP A 851 -23.75 -22.23 34.14
CA TRP A 851 -23.05 -21.24 33.31
C TRP A 851 -22.99 -21.62 31.83
N LEU A 852 -22.70 -22.89 31.50
CA LEU A 852 -22.84 -23.39 30.13
C LEU A 852 -24.30 -23.32 29.66
N ALA A 853 -25.27 -23.46 30.56
CA ALA A 853 -26.69 -23.36 30.21
C ALA A 853 -27.13 -21.90 29.98
N VAL A 854 -26.66 -20.92 30.77
CA VAL A 854 -26.96 -19.48 30.57
C VAL A 854 -26.18 -18.90 29.40
N LEU A 855 -24.93 -19.31 29.17
CA LEU A 855 -24.15 -18.91 28.00
C LEU A 855 -24.72 -19.55 26.74
N ARG A 856 -25.07 -20.86 26.74
CA ARG A 856 -25.82 -21.48 25.64
C ARG A 856 -27.22 -20.90 25.49
N ARG A 857 -27.83 -20.32 26.52
CA ARG A 857 -29.15 -19.69 26.44
C ARG A 857 -29.07 -18.25 25.94
N ARG A 858 -28.02 -17.49 26.26
CA ARG A 858 -27.79 -16.14 25.71
C ARG A 858 -27.19 -16.19 24.32
N VAL A 859 -26.32 -17.15 24.04
CA VAL A 859 -25.92 -17.51 22.67
C VAL A 859 -27.14 -18.05 21.93
N ARG A 860 -28.02 -18.87 22.54
CA ARG A 860 -29.30 -19.23 21.90
C ARG A 860 -30.28 -18.07 21.76
N GLU A 861 -30.41 -17.12 22.67
CA GLU A 861 -31.30 -15.93 22.57
C GLU A 861 -30.74 -14.90 21.59
N PHE A 862 -29.41 -14.77 21.51
CA PHE A 862 -28.72 -14.02 20.47
C PHE A 862 -28.92 -14.70 19.10
N LEU A 863 -28.84 -16.03 19.03
CA LEU A 863 -29.19 -16.85 17.87
C LEU A 863 -30.72 -16.88 17.60
N LYS A 864 -31.59 -16.63 18.60
CA LYS A 864 -33.06 -16.59 18.49
C LYS A 864 -33.58 -15.23 18.03
N ASN A 865 -32.79 -14.18 18.19
CA ASN A 865 -33.07 -12.85 17.67
C ASN A 865 -32.33 -12.58 16.34
N MET A 866 -31.41 -13.49 15.97
CA MET A 866 -30.80 -13.63 14.63
C MET A 866 -31.63 -14.56 13.73
N PHE A 867 -32.32 -15.53 14.34
CA PHE A 867 -33.37 -16.34 13.74
C PHE A 867 -34.57 -16.37 14.70
N PRO A 868 -35.61 -15.55 14.49
CA PRO A 868 -36.85 -15.68 15.25
C PRO A 868 -37.48 -17.00 14.84
N SER A 869 -37.18 -18.06 15.59
CA SER A 869 -37.82 -19.35 15.40
C SER A 869 -38.87 -19.56 16.47
N VAL A 870 -40.07 -19.68 15.92
CA VAL A 870 -41.34 -20.16 16.47
C VAL A 870 -41.12 -21.35 17.42
N PRO A 871 -41.89 -21.47 18.51
CA PRO A 871 -41.69 -22.50 19.52
C PRO A 871 -42.00 -23.90 18.97
N THR A 872 -41.15 -24.88 19.28
CA THR A 872 -41.48 -26.30 19.19
C THR A 872 -41.85 -26.85 20.56
N THR A 873 -43.07 -27.38 20.64
CA THR A 873 -43.61 -28.21 21.72
C THR A 873 -42.90 -29.56 21.76
N THR A 874 -42.46 -29.99 22.95
CA THR A 874 -42.31 -31.42 23.28
C THR A 874 -43.54 -31.88 24.04
N ALA A 875 -44.24 -32.86 23.48
CA ALA A 875 -44.86 -33.95 24.22
C ALA A 875 -44.97 -35.15 23.27
N ILE A 876 -44.13 -36.16 23.49
CA ILE A 876 -44.49 -37.53 23.10
C ILE A 876 -45.13 -38.13 24.35
N ALA A 877 -46.42 -38.42 24.25
CA ALA A 877 -47.08 -39.40 25.09
C ALA A 877 -47.33 -40.66 24.24
N SER A 878 -46.88 -41.78 24.81
CA SER A 878 -47.50 -43.11 24.79
C SER A 878 -47.78 -43.85 23.47
N ALA A 879 -47.32 -45.11 23.50
CA ALA A 879 -48.08 -46.33 23.18
C ALA A 879 -47.91 -46.95 21.77
N SER A 880 -47.20 -48.09 21.77
CA SER A 880 -47.59 -49.38 21.20
C SER A 880 -48.23 -49.42 19.81
N SER A 881 -47.49 -49.97 18.85
CA SER A 881 -47.75 -51.27 18.21
C SER A 881 -46.76 -51.47 17.07
#